data_AF-A0A369S414-F1
#
_entry.id   AF-A0A369S414-F1
#
_cell.length_a   1.000
_cell.length_b   1.000
_cell.length_c   1.000
_cell.angle_alpha   90.00
_cell.angle_beta   90.00
_cell.angle_gamma   90.00
#
_symmetry.space_group_name_H-M   'P 1'
#
loop_
_entity.id
_entity.type
_entity.pdbx_description
1 polymer ?
#
loop_
_entity_poly.entity_id
_entity_poly.type
_entity_poly.pdbx_seq_one_letter_code
_entity_poly.pdbx_strand_id
1 'polypeptide(L)'
;MNAETEAFSNTNSSNIDIDNGCSSEEWNTMALTAATVEAYLDSHDEFTKQYFCRKISPNHLNWWMLEDDQGSSKIEVNRMSDERFSPGKQILKPYITGSAFSPAHSLESFASVNDDHDTNKYDTAPNSLFDSLNVDSDELQSSTYKEQYLKQLDEHEMFMELIKDISEELDMIKLTHKILVNVNILTNSDRCSLFLVRGSNDRKVLVSKLFDITSNSILDKAQSRKEIRVPFGKGIAGTTAATGEVINIVDVYNDCRFYSEIDKNTGYRTKSILCMPIKKKSGEVIGVAQVINKKNGEEKFTAKDEKVFQKYLVFCAIGIANADIYETSLVESQRNRALLELAHGIFEEQHDMDRIIHTITVEARQLLNCRRCTIFLVDNDSHSSSNDISLGKVYDLDIRDGETKEKIKKVRCIPGTRGLYIGLVKQVARTGKTINIALLHNDENKDTEKFDKEFNENVLCMPIFGKIPTQKSTSSSLDFGSINYDQKIIGIAQLVNKLDGMPFDSNDENLFEAFAIFCGLGIYNCLMFTHVTQLLAKQNVALEVLSYHASASPTKAKALARVEIPPAMELNLTDFGFDDALLDDHQSLLSSLRMFLDCGFAKRFKIPKETLCRWILSVKKNYRSVCYHNWRHAFNVAQMMFTIMQSTTILQHVSKVEAFALLIACFCHDLDHRGTSNSFELECNSPLAKIYGTSTMEHHHFDYSLMILNSENNNILAAANDSERREILNIMEHAVVSTDLALHLKERDQFLQLLRSRTLDLTQYEHRKLLRAMLMTVCDLGAITKPWHIQYRVAQLVAEEFFTLGDMARHKLNKQPTAMLDRNKRELLPKMQIKFIDNVCIPIYEAITDYFPELHQLYKRTKDNCREWEMLARQHDHEMSNEILHANSRSG
;
A
#
# COMPACT_ATOMS: atom_id res chain seq x y z
N MET A 1 59.10 34.92 11.93
CA MET A 1 60.28 34.08 11.60
C MET A 1 59.86 33.15 10.49
N ASN A 2 60.52 33.24 9.34
CA ASN A 2 60.60 32.32 8.20
C ASN A 2 59.27 31.69 7.71
N ALA A 3 58.70 32.02 6.54
CA ALA A 3 59.26 32.01 5.18
C ALA A 3 59.64 30.56 4.75
N GLU A 4 59.01 29.98 3.72
CA GLU A 4 59.42 29.99 2.28
C GLU A 4 60.77 29.25 2.05
N THR A 5 60.99 28.35 1.08
CA THR A 5 60.19 27.73 -0.02
C THR A 5 60.54 26.20 -0.10
N GLU A 6 60.36 25.33 -1.12
CA GLU A 6 59.94 25.36 -2.54
C GLU A 6 59.36 23.97 -2.92
N ALA A 7 58.16 23.87 -3.53
CA ALA A 7 57.91 23.57 -4.96
C ALA A 7 58.54 22.30 -5.58
N PHE A 8 57.68 21.41 -6.13
CA PHE A 8 57.92 20.74 -7.42
C PHE A 8 56.59 20.31 -8.09
N SER A 9 56.51 20.47 -9.41
CA SER A 9 55.41 20.06 -10.31
C SER A 9 55.46 18.54 -10.62
N ASN A 10 54.54 17.85 -11.31
CA ASN A 10 53.38 18.17 -12.17
C ASN A 10 52.48 16.89 -12.29
N THR A 11 51.28 16.76 -12.90
CA THR A 11 50.43 17.59 -13.78
C THR A 11 48.94 17.14 -13.70
N ASN A 12 48.01 18.04 -14.06
CA ASN A 12 46.61 17.87 -14.50
C ASN A 12 45.96 16.45 -14.63
N SER A 13 44.83 16.28 -13.95
CA SER A 13 43.53 16.04 -14.62
C SER A 13 42.46 16.89 -13.94
N SER A 14 41.49 17.42 -14.70
CA SER A 14 40.63 18.52 -14.25
C SER A 14 39.24 18.08 -13.80
N ASN A 15 38.95 18.20 -12.51
CA ASN A 15 37.57 18.47 -12.08
C ASN A 15 37.16 19.87 -12.56
N ILE A 16 35.89 20.05 -12.88
CA ILE A 16 35.26 21.36 -13.03
C ILE A 16 34.10 21.39 -12.05
N ASP A 17 34.23 22.20 -10.99
CA ASP A 17 33.10 22.55 -10.14
C ASP A 17 32.14 23.45 -10.92
N ILE A 18 30.84 23.19 -10.79
CA ILE A 18 29.81 24.21 -10.99
C ILE A 18 29.01 24.27 -9.69
N ASP A 19 29.42 25.18 -8.83
CA ASP A 19 28.68 25.58 -7.63
C ASP A 19 27.42 26.36 -8.05
N ASN A 20 26.27 25.96 -7.51
CA ASN A 20 25.05 26.77 -7.41
C ASN A 20 24.08 26.07 -6.45
N GLY A 21 23.75 26.73 -5.34
CA GLY A 21 22.93 26.14 -4.30
C GLY A 21 21.44 26.08 -4.63
N CYS A 22 20.77 25.02 -4.16
CA CYS A 22 19.35 25.06 -3.84
C CYS A 22 19.14 24.59 -2.39
N SER A 23 18.18 25.19 -1.69
CA SER A 23 17.81 24.81 -0.32
C SER A 23 16.92 23.56 -0.29
N SER A 24 16.86 22.88 0.84
CA SER A 24 16.25 21.56 1.01
C SER A 24 14.72 21.53 1.02
N GLU A 25 14.04 22.37 0.22
CA GLU A 25 12.58 22.50 0.18
C GLU A 25 11.95 22.18 -1.19
N GLU A 26 12.70 22.20 -2.31
CA GLU A 26 12.12 22.03 -3.67
C GLU A 26 11.75 20.58 -4.06
N TRP A 27 12.16 19.57 -3.28
CA TRP A 27 11.99 18.15 -3.66
C TRP A 27 10.55 17.61 -3.68
N ASN A 28 9.55 18.38 -3.25
CA ASN A 28 8.17 17.89 -3.07
C ASN A 28 7.20 18.18 -4.24
N THR A 29 7.61 18.90 -5.29
CA THR A 29 6.69 19.32 -6.39
C THR A 29 7.29 19.23 -7.79
N MET A 30 7.79 18.06 -8.20
CA MET A 30 7.96 17.73 -9.61
C MET A 30 7.18 16.46 -9.98
N ALA A 31 6.25 16.59 -10.92
CA ALA A 31 5.62 15.43 -11.56
C ALA A 31 6.63 14.81 -12.53
N LEU A 32 7.10 13.59 -12.22
CA LEU A 32 7.98 12.81 -13.09
C LEU A 32 7.28 12.54 -14.44
N THR A 33 7.78 13.18 -15.51
CA THR A 33 7.36 12.89 -16.88
C THR A 33 8.21 11.74 -17.45
N ALA A 34 7.67 10.99 -18.41
CA ALA A 34 8.41 9.89 -19.06
C ALA A 34 9.77 10.37 -19.59
N ALA A 35 9.80 11.51 -20.28
CA ALA A 35 11.03 12.13 -20.82
C ALA A 35 12.09 12.49 -19.74
N THR A 36 11.68 12.85 -18.52
CA THR A 36 12.63 13.07 -17.41
C THR A 36 13.14 11.75 -16.79
N VAL A 37 12.38 10.66 -16.90
CA VAL A 37 12.84 9.32 -16.47
C VAL A 37 13.77 8.72 -17.53
N GLU A 38 13.43 8.85 -18.81
CA GLU A 38 14.26 8.42 -19.95
C GLU A 38 15.63 9.13 -19.93
N ALA A 39 15.64 10.48 -19.87
CA ALA A 39 16.89 11.25 -19.79
C ALA A 39 17.73 10.94 -18.53
N TYR A 40 17.10 10.48 -17.44
CA TYR A 40 17.81 10.00 -16.25
C TYR A 40 18.44 8.62 -16.48
N LEU A 41 17.70 7.68 -17.07
CA LEU A 41 18.20 6.33 -17.38
C LEU A 41 19.32 6.34 -18.42
N ASP A 42 19.23 7.20 -19.44
CA ASP A 42 20.27 7.39 -20.47
C ASP A 42 21.56 7.99 -19.90
N SER A 43 21.45 8.81 -18.84
CA SER A 43 22.61 9.43 -18.17
C SER A 43 23.20 8.59 -17.02
N HIS A 44 22.52 7.51 -16.60
CA HIS A 44 22.89 6.67 -15.45
C HIS A 44 22.97 5.18 -15.80
N ASP A 45 23.65 4.86 -16.92
CA ASP A 45 23.84 3.50 -17.48
C ASP A 45 24.14 2.39 -16.44
N GLU A 46 25.00 2.64 -15.45
CA GLU A 46 25.32 1.69 -14.35
C GLU A 46 24.07 1.34 -13.50
N PHE A 47 23.25 2.33 -13.16
CA PHE A 47 21.98 2.15 -12.45
C PHE A 47 20.95 1.48 -13.34
N THR A 48 20.84 1.91 -14.60
CA THR A 48 19.92 1.37 -15.61
C THR A 48 20.17 -0.13 -15.81
N LYS A 49 21.43 -0.55 -15.96
CA LYS A 49 21.83 -1.97 -16.02
C LYS A 49 21.43 -2.74 -14.76
N GLN A 50 21.76 -2.25 -13.57
CA GLN A 50 21.37 -2.92 -12.32
C GLN A 50 19.85 -3.00 -12.11
N TYR A 51 19.10 -1.99 -12.58
CA TYR A 51 17.65 -1.96 -12.52
C TYR A 51 17.02 -3.01 -13.43
N PHE A 52 17.41 -3.05 -14.71
CA PHE A 52 16.88 -4.03 -15.66
C PHE A 52 17.32 -5.47 -15.33
N CYS A 53 18.57 -5.70 -14.91
CA CYS A 53 19.01 -7.02 -14.43
C CYS A 53 18.23 -7.54 -13.20
N ARG A 54 17.54 -6.66 -12.45
CA ARG A 54 16.67 -7.02 -11.31
C ARG A 54 15.17 -7.11 -11.66
N LYS A 55 14.77 -6.75 -12.89
CA LYS A 55 13.35 -6.61 -13.28
C LYS A 55 12.98 -7.26 -14.62
N ILE A 56 13.95 -7.65 -15.44
CA ILE A 56 13.70 -8.47 -16.63
C ILE A 56 13.10 -9.82 -16.23
N SER A 57 12.09 -10.24 -16.98
CA SER A 57 11.52 -11.58 -16.95
C SER A 57 11.77 -12.25 -18.31
N PRO A 58 11.66 -13.59 -18.44
CA PRO A 58 11.74 -14.26 -19.73
C PRO A 58 10.75 -13.68 -20.76
N ASN A 59 9.56 -13.27 -20.32
CA ASN A 59 8.56 -12.65 -21.18
C ASN A 59 8.99 -11.25 -21.66
N HIS A 60 9.65 -10.45 -20.83
CA HIS A 60 10.21 -9.16 -21.25
C HIS A 60 11.34 -9.34 -22.28
N LEU A 61 12.18 -10.36 -22.10
CA LEU A 61 13.27 -10.67 -23.04
C LEU A 61 12.74 -11.15 -24.40
N ASN A 62 11.75 -12.05 -24.39
CA ASN A 62 11.07 -12.52 -25.61
C ASN A 62 10.35 -11.38 -26.33
N TRP A 63 9.67 -10.47 -25.60
CA TRP A 63 8.97 -9.34 -26.21
C TRP A 63 9.94 -8.41 -26.96
N TRP A 64 11.07 -8.09 -26.34
CA TRP A 64 12.09 -7.23 -26.96
C TRP A 64 12.78 -7.91 -28.15
N MET A 65 13.07 -9.22 -28.07
CA MET A 65 13.61 -9.99 -29.20
C MET A 65 12.61 -10.22 -30.35
N LEU A 66 11.32 -9.91 -30.17
CA LEU A 66 10.30 -9.97 -31.23
C LEU A 66 10.10 -8.64 -31.96
N GLU A 67 10.58 -7.50 -31.43
CA GLU A 67 10.48 -6.20 -32.10
C GLU A 67 11.55 -6.00 -33.19
N ASP A 68 12.73 -6.61 -33.06
CA ASP A 68 13.87 -6.42 -33.98
C ASP A 68 13.73 -7.17 -35.33
N ASP A 69 12.77 -8.09 -35.50
CA ASP A 69 12.67 -8.98 -36.67
C ASP A 69 11.46 -8.71 -37.61
N GLN A 70 10.71 -7.61 -37.44
CA GLN A 70 9.63 -7.23 -38.38
C GLN A 70 9.65 -5.75 -38.79
N GLY A 71 10.06 -5.51 -40.04
CA GLY A 71 10.19 -4.17 -40.61
C GLY A 71 8.85 -3.48 -40.95
N SER A 72 8.71 -2.24 -40.48
CA SER A 72 7.88 -1.18 -41.09
C SER A 72 6.44 -1.52 -41.48
N SER A 73 5.49 -1.40 -40.54
CA SER A 73 4.12 -1.03 -40.88
C SER A 73 3.52 -0.06 -39.85
N LYS A 74 2.79 0.96 -40.33
CA LYS A 74 2.07 1.91 -39.46
C LYS A 74 0.75 1.29 -39.04
N ILE A 75 0.44 1.33 -37.74
CA ILE A 75 -0.92 1.12 -37.22
C ILE A 75 -1.27 2.33 -36.35
N GLU A 76 -2.50 2.83 -36.49
CA GLU A 76 -2.92 4.10 -35.88
C GLU A 76 -3.32 3.93 -34.41
N VAL A 77 -2.71 4.72 -33.52
CA VAL A 77 -3.15 4.82 -32.12
C VAL A 77 -4.44 5.63 -32.08
N ASN A 78 -5.57 4.92 -31.99
CA ASN A 78 -6.89 5.50 -31.85
C ASN A 78 -7.00 6.26 -30.52
N ARG A 79 -7.04 7.60 -30.57
CA ARG A 79 -7.19 8.44 -29.37
C ARG A 79 -8.61 8.34 -28.81
N MET A 80 -8.79 7.51 -27.79
CA MET A 80 -9.90 7.72 -26.85
C MET A 80 -9.62 8.97 -26.00
N SER A 81 -10.67 9.72 -25.69
CA SER A 81 -10.62 11.11 -25.23
C SER A 81 -10.41 11.27 -23.72
N ASP A 82 -9.89 12.44 -23.31
CA ASP A 82 -9.75 12.84 -21.91
C ASP A 82 -11.09 12.83 -21.14
N GLU A 83 -11.27 11.88 -20.23
CA GLU A 83 -12.22 12.05 -19.11
C GLU A 83 -11.49 12.61 -17.89
N ARG A 84 -11.88 13.81 -17.46
CA ARG A 84 -11.25 14.53 -16.35
C ARG A 84 -11.90 14.12 -15.03
N PHE A 85 -11.11 13.58 -14.11
CA PHE A 85 -11.55 13.33 -12.74
C PHE A 85 -12.12 14.62 -12.12
N SER A 86 -13.37 14.53 -11.66
CA SER A 86 -14.03 15.58 -10.88
C SER A 86 -14.33 15.02 -9.48
N PRO A 87 -13.94 15.69 -8.39
CA PRO A 87 -14.12 15.15 -7.04
C PRO A 87 -15.60 15.17 -6.63
N GLY A 88 -16.16 14.01 -6.33
CA GLY A 88 -17.53 13.85 -5.81
C GLY A 88 -17.55 12.91 -4.61
N LYS A 89 -17.98 13.41 -3.45
CA LYS A 89 -17.92 12.71 -2.16
C LYS A 89 -18.73 11.39 -2.17
N GLN A 90 -18.05 10.25 -2.08
CA GLN A 90 -18.57 9.07 -1.37
C GLN A 90 -17.94 8.99 0.02
N ILE A 91 -18.72 8.59 1.02
CA ILE A 91 -18.24 8.43 2.39
C ILE A 91 -17.36 7.17 2.47
N LEU A 92 -16.05 7.38 2.38
CA LEU A 92 -15.07 6.30 2.45
C LEU A 92 -15.04 5.68 3.85
N LYS A 93 -15.55 4.44 3.94
CA LYS A 93 -14.90 3.45 4.81
C LYS A 93 -13.41 3.40 4.41
N PRO A 94 -12.46 3.32 5.35
CA PRO A 94 -11.04 3.36 5.02
C PRO A 94 -10.58 2.07 4.32
N TYR A 95 -10.73 2.04 3.00
CA TYR A 95 -10.01 1.14 2.11
C TYR A 95 -8.55 1.56 2.09
N ILE A 96 -7.71 0.87 2.86
CA ILE A 96 -6.26 0.96 2.70
C ILE A 96 -5.93 0.20 1.41
N THR A 97 -5.55 0.94 0.36
CA THR A 97 -5.12 0.36 -0.90
C THR A 97 -3.74 -0.29 -0.73
N GLY A 98 -3.73 -1.61 -0.55
CA GLY A 98 -2.52 -2.42 -0.74
C GLY A 98 -2.13 -2.43 -2.21
N SER A 99 -1.44 -1.39 -2.69
CA SER A 99 -0.99 -1.27 -4.08
C SER A 99 0.34 -2.00 -4.33
N ALA A 100 0.33 -3.30 -4.05
CA ALA A 100 1.28 -4.27 -4.60
C ALA A 100 0.46 -5.50 -5.02
N PHE A 101 0.67 -5.99 -6.23
CA PHE A 101 -0.16 -6.99 -6.92
C PHE A 101 -1.58 -6.51 -7.30
N SER A 102 -1.70 -5.94 -8.50
CA SER A 102 -2.95 -6.03 -9.27
C SER A 102 -3.15 -7.46 -9.79
N PRO A 103 -4.39 -7.97 -9.89
CA PRO A 103 -4.64 -9.35 -10.32
C PRO A 103 -4.45 -9.52 -11.83
N ALA A 104 -3.80 -10.62 -12.23
CA ALA A 104 -3.90 -11.13 -13.59
C ALA A 104 -5.26 -11.80 -13.82
N HIS A 105 -5.67 -11.94 -15.09
CA HIS A 105 -7.02 -12.38 -15.44
C HIS A 105 -7.40 -13.77 -14.93
N SER A 106 -8.70 -13.89 -14.61
CA SER A 106 -9.48 -15.11 -14.39
C SER A 106 -9.03 -16.33 -15.21
N LEU A 107 -8.77 -17.44 -14.50
CA LEU A 107 -8.48 -18.75 -15.10
C LEU A 107 -9.33 -19.89 -14.52
N GLU A 108 -10.57 -19.59 -14.11
CA GLU A 108 -11.59 -20.61 -13.81
C GLU A 108 -12.20 -21.23 -15.09
N SER A 109 -11.36 -21.89 -15.90
CA SER A 109 -11.82 -22.80 -16.94
C SER A 109 -10.69 -23.73 -17.43
N PHE A 110 -10.30 -24.74 -16.63
CA PHE A 110 -9.80 -26.04 -17.12
C PHE A 110 -9.62 -27.03 -15.95
N ALA A 111 -10.71 -27.68 -15.54
CA ALA A 111 -10.70 -28.74 -14.52
C ALA A 111 -11.65 -29.89 -14.90
N SER A 112 -11.64 -30.31 -16.18
CA SER A 112 -12.54 -31.36 -16.70
C SER A 112 -12.06 -32.06 -17.98
N VAL A 113 -10.80 -32.52 -17.99
CA VAL A 113 -10.31 -33.65 -18.83
C VAL A 113 -9.34 -34.40 -17.91
N ASN A 114 -9.78 -35.48 -17.25
CA ASN A 114 -9.79 -36.88 -17.72
C ASN A 114 -8.41 -37.39 -18.14
N ASP A 115 -8.07 -38.60 -17.68
CA ASP A 115 -7.06 -39.44 -18.33
C ASP A 115 -7.46 -39.68 -19.79
N ASP A 116 -6.54 -39.42 -20.72
CA ASP A 116 -6.36 -40.21 -21.93
C ASP A 116 -4.99 -39.90 -22.58
N HIS A 117 -4.53 -40.78 -23.46
CA HIS A 117 -3.21 -40.69 -24.10
C HIS A 117 -3.10 -39.53 -25.11
N ASP A 118 -2.02 -38.74 -25.04
CA ASP A 118 -1.09 -38.46 -26.18
C ASP A 118 -0.12 -37.29 -25.89
N THR A 119 1.03 -37.58 -25.28
CA THR A 119 2.16 -36.62 -25.22
C THR A 119 3.05 -36.76 -26.45
N ASN A 120 2.59 -36.33 -27.62
CA ASN A 120 3.41 -36.38 -28.83
C ASN A 120 3.09 -35.27 -29.85
N LYS A 121 3.49 -34.02 -29.53
CA LYS A 121 3.78 -32.92 -30.49
C LYS A 121 4.34 -31.67 -29.81
N TYR A 122 5.68 -31.56 -29.82
CA TYR A 122 6.38 -30.29 -29.98
C TYR A 122 7.40 -30.53 -31.10
N ASP A 123 7.43 -29.66 -32.11
CA ASP A 123 8.32 -29.80 -33.27
C ASP A 123 9.76 -29.43 -32.91
N THR A 124 10.47 -30.34 -32.25
CA THR A 124 11.93 -30.32 -32.21
C THR A 124 12.48 -30.74 -33.56
N ALA A 125 13.28 -29.87 -34.21
CA ALA A 125 14.05 -30.27 -35.37
C ALA A 125 14.94 -31.49 -35.04
N PRO A 126 15.09 -32.48 -35.96
CA PRO A 126 15.71 -33.77 -35.66
C PRO A 126 17.23 -33.63 -35.43
N ASN A 127 17.59 -33.42 -34.17
CA ASN A 127 18.97 -33.29 -33.68
C ASN A 127 19.48 -34.57 -32.99
N SER A 128 19.04 -35.73 -33.50
CA SER A 128 19.68 -37.03 -33.30
C SER A 128 19.69 -37.77 -34.62
N LEU A 129 20.74 -38.55 -34.87
CA LEU A 129 20.84 -39.39 -36.08
C LEU A 129 20.11 -40.73 -35.92
N PHE A 130 19.60 -41.03 -34.71
CA PHE A 130 18.82 -42.23 -34.40
C PHE A 130 17.38 -42.16 -34.92
N ASP A 131 16.73 -40.98 -34.84
CA ASP A 131 15.32 -40.79 -35.25
C ASP A 131 15.07 -40.97 -36.76
N SER A 132 16.13 -41.17 -37.54
CA SER A 132 16.10 -41.38 -38.99
C SER A 132 15.94 -42.85 -39.42
N LEU A 133 15.89 -43.79 -38.47
CA LEU A 133 15.80 -45.22 -38.73
C LEU A 133 14.57 -45.83 -38.04
N ASN A 134 13.53 -46.15 -38.81
CA ASN A 134 12.32 -46.83 -38.32
C ASN A 134 12.66 -48.23 -37.78
N VAL A 135 12.83 -48.33 -36.47
CA VAL A 135 12.98 -49.56 -35.67
C VAL A 135 12.17 -49.38 -34.39
N ASP A 136 11.48 -50.43 -33.94
CA ASP A 136 10.53 -50.33 -32.82
C ASP A 136 11.22 -49.97 -31.48
N SER A 137 10.56 -49.09 -30.72
CA SER A 137 11.12 -48.44 -29.51
C SER A 137 11.48 -49.40 -28.37
N ASP A 138 10.86 -50.58 -28.31
CA ASP A 138 11.16 -51.61 -27.31
C ASP A 138 12.49 -52.35 -27.57
N GLU A 139 13.00 -52.41 -28.81
CA GLU A 139 14.33 -52.99 -29.07
C GLU A 139 15.46 -52.06 -28.60
N LEU A 140 15.23 -50.73 -28.60
CA LEU A 140 16.24 -49.72 -28.35
C LEU A 140 16.79 -49.73 -26.90
N GLN A 141 16.03 -50.30 -25.94
CA GLN A 141 16.51 -50.49 -24.56
C GLN A 141 17.45 -51.69 -24.38
N SER A 142 17.68 -52.49 -25.42
CA SER A 142 18.69 -53.53 -25.39
C SER A 142 20.09 -52.91 -25.34
N SER A 143 20.70 -52.92 -24.15
CA SER A 143 22.13 -52.61 -23.93
C SER A 143 23.07 -53.21 -24.99
N THR A 144 22.76 -54.41 -25.48
CA THR A 144 23.46 -55.10 -26.57
C THR A 144 23.48 -54.29 -27.87
N TYR A 145 22.36 -53.63 -28.23
CA TYR A 145 22.26 -52.78 -29.42
C TYR A 145 23.03 -51.46 -29.20
N LYS A 146 22.91 -50.82 -28.02
CA LYS A 146 23.70 -49.63 -27.67
C LYS A 146 25.21 -49.94 -27.77
N GLU A 147 25.65 -51.08 -27.24
CA GLU A 147 27.05 -51.52 -27.31
C GLU A 147 27.50 -51.91 -28.74
N GLN A 148 26.61 -52.41 -29.60
CA GLN A 148 26.90 -52.71 -31.00
C GLN A 148 26.92 -51.47 -31.90
N TYR A 149 26.08 -50.47 -31.63
CA TYR A 149 26.06 -49.18 -32.32
C TYR A 149 27.29 -48.34 -31.96
N LEU A 150 27.60 -48.21 -30.66
CA LEU A 150 28.76 -47.44 -30.20
C LEU A 150 30.09 -47.98 -30.77
N LYS A 151 30.17 -49.29 -31.07
CA LYS A 151 31.32 -49.93 -31.73
C LYS A 151 31.49 -49.59 -33.22
N GLN A 152 30.56 -48.86 -33.83
CA GLN A 152 30.63 -48.42 -35.24
C GLN A 152 31.04 -46.95 -35.37
N LEU A 153 31.00 -46.18 -34.28
CA LEU A 153 31.39 -44.77 -34.22
C LEU A 153 32.90 -44.59 -33.99
N ASP A 154 33.44 -43.40 -34.32
CA ASP A 154 34.78 -43.00 -33.90
C ASP A 154 34.88 -42.80 -32.37
N GLU A 155 36.10 -42.87 -31.81
CA GLU A 155 36.34 -42.60 -30.38
C GLU A 155 35.86 -41.20 -29.95
N HIS A 156 35.82 -40.21 -30.84
CA HIS A 156 35.27 -38.89 -30.51
C HIS A 156 33.74 -38.86 -30.52
N GLU A 157 33.11 -39.47 -31.52
CA GLU A 157 31.65 -39.52 -31.69
C GLU A 157 30.99 -40.34 -30.57
N MET A 158 31.53 -41.53 -30.30
CA MET A 158 31.13 -42.38 -29.17
C MET A 158 31.17 -41.61 -27.84
N PHE A 159 32.22 -40.82 -27.62
CA PHE A 159 32.40 -40.05 -26.40
C PHE A 159 31.39 -38.88 -26.29
N MET A 160 30.98 -38.28 -27.40
CA MET A 160 29.97 -37.21 -27.43
C MET A 160 28.55 -37.74 -27.16
N GLU A 161 28.16 -38.85 -27.78
CA GLU A 161 26.86 -39.50 -27.51
C GLU A 161 26.71 -39.90 -26.03
N LEU A 162 27.77 -40.45 -25.43
CA LEU A 162 27.78 -40.80 -24.01
C LEU A 162 27.75 -39.58 -23.07
N ILE A 163 28.12 -38.38 -23.55
CA ILE A 163 27.93 -37.12 -22.81
C ILE A 163 26.48 -36.64 -22.96
N LYS A 164 25.89 -36.71 -24.16
CA LYS A 164 24.52 -36.29 -24.43
C LYS A 164 23.52 -37.01 -23.52
N ASP A 165 23.60 -38.34 -23.48
CA ASP A 165 22.78 -39.26 -22.66
C ASP A 165 22.71 -38.88 -21.15
N ILE A 166 23.82 -38.38 -20.58
CA ILE A 166 23.89 -37.94 -19.18
C ILE A 166 23.59 -36.45 -18.98
N SER A 167 23.57 -35.65 -20.05
CA SER A 167 23.36 -34.19 -19.98
C SER A 167 21.88 -33.80 -19.92
N GLU A 168 21.00 -34.66 -20.42
CA GLU A 168 19.55 -34.47 -20.48
C GLU A 168 18.82 -35.01 -19.22
N GLU A 169 19.52 -35.70 -18.33
CA GLU A 169 18.93 -36.39 -17.16
C GLU A 169 19.07 -35.59 -15.86
N LEU A 170 17.94 -35.23 -15.25
CA LEU A 170 17.88 -34.48 -13.98
C LEU A 170 17.57 -35.35 -12.75
N ASP A 171 17.09 -36.58 -12.93
CA ASP A 171 16.85 -37.52 -11.83
C ASP A 171 18.18 -38.13 -11.36
N MET A 172 18.54 -37.92 -10.09
CA MET A 172 19.81 -38.37 -9.52
C MET A 172 20.01 -39.91 -9.59
N ILE A 173 18.94 -40.71 -9.54
CA ILE A 173 19.02 -42.18 -9.56
C ILE A 173 19.18 -42.67 -11.00
N LYS A 174 18.41 -42.12 -11.96
CA LYS A 174 18.58 -42.42 -13.40
C LYS A 174 19.94 -41.96 -13.92
N LEU A 175 20.36 -40.75 -13.56
CA LEU A 175 21.66 -40.18 -13.94
C LEU A 175 22.82 -41.03 -13.42
N THR A 176 22.79 -41.43 -12.15
CA THR A 176 23.87 -42.27 -11.58
C THR A 176 23.88 -43.69 -12.17
N HIS A 177 22.74 -44.22 -12.63
CA HIS A 177 22.68 -45.47 -13.39
C HIS A 177 23.28 -45.31 -14.81
N LYS A 178 22.83 -44.31 -15.59
CA LYS A 178 23.37 -43.98 -16.92
C LYS A 178 24.90 -43.78 -16.89
N ILE A 179 25.39 -42.97 -15.96
CA ILE A 179 26.83 -42.75 -15.76
C ILE A 179 27.56 -44.08 -15.56
N LEU A 180 27.04 -45.00 -14.73
CA LEU A 180 27.69 -46.26 -14.43
C LEU A 180 27.68 -47.26 -15.60
N VAL A 181 26.61 -47.29 -16.39
CA VAL A 181 26.53 -48.08 -17.64
C VAL A 181 27.54 -47.55 -18.67
N ASN A 182 27.55 -46.23 -18.89
CA ASN A 182 28.44 -45.59 -19.86
C ASN A 182 29.92 -45.72 -19.45
N VAL A 183 30.23 -45.64 -18.15
CA VAL A 183 31.56 -45.94 -17.59
C VAL A 183 31.94 -47.42 -17.76
N ASN A 184 30.99 -48.36 -17.66
CA ASN A 184 31.26 -49.79 -17.88
C ASN A 184 31.73 -50.05 -19.31
N ILE A 185 31.06 -49.42 -20.28
CA ILE A 185 31.40 -49.47 -21.72
C ILE A 185 32.78 -48.82 -21.96
N LEU A 186 32.99 -47.57 -21.52
CA LEU A 186 34.23 -46.81 -21.76
C LEU A 186 35.49 -47.46 -21.15
N THR A 187 35.36 -48.14 -20.01
CA THR A 187 36.51 -48.80 -19.34
C THR A 187 36.67 -50.28 -19.70
N ASN A 188 35.67 -50.88 -20.36
CA ASN A 188 35.51 -52.32 -20.55
C ASN A 188 35.74 -53.10 -19.23
N SER A 189 34.99 -52.74 -18.20
CA SER A 189 35.06 -53.32 -16.85
C SER A 189 33.94 -54.34 -16.61
N ASP A 190 34.07 -55.18 -15.58
CA ASP A 190 33.03 -56.15 -15.25
C ASP A 190 31.84 -55.49 -14.54
N ARG A 191 32.12 -54.73 -13.47
CA ARG A 191 31.11 -54.00 -12.69
C ARG A 191 31.58 -52.60 -12.34
N CYS A 192 30.61 -51.71 -12.14
CA CYS A 192 30.83 -50.32 -11.71
C CYS A 192 30.07 -50.01 -10.41
N SER A 193 30.53 -49.01 -9.65
CA SER A 193 29.82 -48.45 -8.50
C SER A 193 30.14 -46.96 -8.34
N LEU A 194 29.15 -46.15 -7.95
CA LEU A 194 29.29 -44.71 -7.74
C LEU A 194 28.80 -44.36 -6.34
N PHE A 195 29.67 -43.71 -5.58
CA PHE A 195 29.35 -43.19 -4.25
C PHE A 195 29.31 -41.67 -4.30
N LEU A 196 28.19 -41.05 -3.92
CA LEU A 196 28.07 -39.60 -3.78
C LEU A 196 28.47 -39.18 -2.36
N VAL A 197 29.08 -38.01 -2.23
CA VAL A 197 29.38 -37.40 -0.94
C VAL A 197 28.14 -36.67 -0.43
N ARG A 198 27.68 -37.01 0.79
CA ARG A 198 26.59 -36.29 1.48
C ARG A 198 27.03 -35.98 2.92
N GLY A 199 26.39 -34.99 3.55
CA GLY A 199 26.69 -34.51 4.91
C GLY A 199 27.49 -33.19 4.94
N SER A 200 27.47 -32.52 6.10
CA SER A 200 28.20 -31.27 6.33
C SER A 200 29.72 -31.49 6.44
N ASN A 201 30.50 -30.39 6.42
CA ASN A 201 31.96 -30.46 6.32
C ASN A 201 32.63 -31.35 7.39
N ASP A 202 32.15 -31.34 8.62
CA ASP A 202 32.72 -32.13 9.73
C ASP A 202 32.24 -33.59 9.76
N ARG A 203 31.23 -33.96 8.96
CA ARG A 203 30.59 -35.29 8.97
C ARG A 203 30.22 -35.78 7.55
N LYS A 204 31.16 -35.63 6.60
CA LYS A 204 31.01 -36.19 5.24
C LYS A 204 30.95 -37.72 5.27
N VAL A 205 30.04 -38.31 4.49
CA VAL A 205 29.94 -39.76 4.26
C VAL A 205 29.75 -40.05 2.77
N LEU A 206 30.26 -41.20 2.32
CA LEU A 206 30.03 -41.70 0.97
C LEU A 206 28.77 -42.57 0.95
N VAL A 207 27.91 -42.35 -0.04
CA VAL A 207 26.56 -42.93 -0.12
C VAL A 207 26.31 -43.49 -1.51
N SER A 208 25.83 -44.74 -1.61
CA SER A 208 25.28 -45.29 -2.86
C SER A 208 23.88 -45.89 -2.65
N LYS A 209 23.01 -45.65 -3.63
CA LYS A 209 21.68 -46.28 -3.78
C LYS A 209 21.67 -47.39 -4.85
N LEU A 210 22.77 -47.54 -5.61
CA LEU A 210 22.92 -48.49 -6.72
C LEU A 210 24.09 -49.46 -6.45
N PHE A 211 23.95 -50.72 -6.86
CA PHE A 211 24.97 -51.74 -6.65
C PHE A 211 25.03 -52.75 -7.81
N ASP A 212 26.18 -53.39 -8.02
CA ASP A 212 26.41 -54.42 -9.04
C ASP A 212 25.98 -54.05 -10.48
N ILE A 213 26.18 -52.78 -10.86
CA ILE A 213 25.86 -52.31 -12.21
C ILE A 213 26.85 -52.86 -13.24
N THR A 214 26.28 -53.43 -14.30
CA THR A 214 26.93 -53.88 -15.53
C THR A 214 26.31 -53.17 -16.73
N SER A 215 26.93 -53.26 -17.91
CA SER A 215 26.38 -52.77 -19.19
C SER A 215 24.92 -53.16 -19.44
N ASN A 216 24.48 -54.32 -18.96
CA ASN A 216 23.16 -54.90 -19.22
C ASN A 216 22.19 -54.76 -18.02
N SER A 217 22.48 -53.88 -17.07
CA SER A 217 21.66 -53.71 -15.86
C SER A 217 20.44 -52.81 -16.09
N ILE A 218 19.26 -53.29 -15.70
CA ILE A 218 17.99 -52.53 -15.72
C ILE A 218 17.83 -51.78 -14.39
N LEU A 219 17.43 -50.51 -14.43
CA LEU A 219 17.33 -49.60 -13.28
C LEU A 219 16.62 -50.23 -12.07
N ASP A 220 15.39 -50.74 -12.28
CA ASP A 220 14.53 -51.34 -11.24
C ASP A 220 15.15 -52.58 -10.55
N LYS A 221 16.14 -53.21 -11.19
CA LYS A 221 16.88 -54.37 -10.64
C LYS A 221 18.21 -53.97 -10.01
N ALA A 222 18.74 -52.79 -10.34
CA ALA A 222 19.98 -52.23 -9.81
C ALA A 222 19.76 -51.32 -8.59
N GLN A 223 18.54 -50.82 -8.38
CA GLN A 223 18.19 -49.99 -7.22
C GLN A 223 18.07 -50.83 -5.95
N SER A 224 19.03 -50.64 -5.03
CA SER A 224 19.01 -51.31 -3.74
C SER A 224 17.94 -50.70 -2.82
N ARG A 225 17.12 -51.56 -2.20
CA ARG A 225 16.22 -51.15 -1.08
C ARG A 225 16.97 -50.70 0.18
N LYS A 226 18.30 -50.88 0.23
CA LYS A 226 19.15 -50.48 1.37
C LYS A 226 20.36 -49.69 0.89
N GLU A 227 20.43 -48.45 1.34
CA GLU A 227 21.51 -47.52 1.04
C GLU A 227 22.85 -47.99 1.64
N ILE A 228 23.91 -47.98 0.84
CA ILE A 228 25.26 -48.34 1.26
C ILE A 228 25.98 -47.07 1.71
N ARG A 229 26.47 -47.06 2.95
CA ARG A 229 27.20 -45.93 3.54
C ARG A 229 28.63 -46.33 3.88
N VAL A 230 29.61 -45.58 3.37
CA VAL A 230 31.05 -45.79 3.62
C VAL A 230 31.61 -44.55 4.33
N PRO A 231 32.32 -44.69 5.47
CA PRO A 231 32.95 -43.55 6.13
C PRO A 231 34.03 -42.91 5.26
N PHE A 232 34.09 -41.58 5.24
CA PHE A 232 35.13 -40.82 4.55
C PHE A 232 36.53 -41.23 5.06
N GLY A 233 37.50 -41.35 4.16
CA GLY A 233 38.86 -41.82 4.50
C GLY A 233 39.02 -43.32 4.77
N LYS A 234 37.96 -44.16 4.73
CA LYS A 234 38.06 -45.61 4.98
C LYS A 234 37.85 -46.46 3.72
N GLY A 235 38.67 -47.51 3.57
CA GLY A 235 38.69 -48.36 2.38
C GLY A 235 39.17 -47.63 1.12
N ILE A 236 39.18 -48.29 -0.03
CA ILE A 236 39.67 -47.70 -1.29
C ILE A 236 38.84 -46.46 -1.67
N ALA A 237 37.52 -46.57 -1.79
CA ALA A 237 36.65 -45.45 -2.16
C ALA A 237 36.72 -44.27 -1.16
N GLY A 238 36.75 -44.54 0.15
CA GLY A 238 36.92 -43.50 1.15
C GLY A 238 38.31 -42.85 1.11
N THR A 239 39.37 -43.59 0.77
CA THR A 239 40.71 -43.04 0.54
C THR A 239 40.70 -42.10 -0.67
N THR A 240 40.16 -42.54 -1.81
CA THR A 240 39.99 -41.73 -3.03
C THR A 240 39.22 -40.43 -2.78
N ALA A 241 38.18 -40.48 -1.94
CA ALA A 241 37.43 -39.28 -1.55
C ALA A 241 38.24 -38.31 -0.67
N ALA A 242 39.09 -38.84 0.21
CA ALA A 242 39.86 -38.05 1.17
C ALA A 242 41.16 -37.47 0.59
N THR A 243 41.84 -38.20 -0.30
CA THR A 243 43.03 -37.69 -1.01
C THR A 243 42.67 -36.87 -2.24
N GLY A 244 41.55 -37.18 -2.89
CA GLY A 244 41.23 -36.65 -4.21
C GLY A 244 42.12 -37.19 -5.33
N GLU A 245 42.89 -38.27 -5.09
CA GLU A 245 43.81 -38.85 -6.07
C GLU A 245 43.28 -40.14 -6.70
N VAL A 246 43.70 -40.42 -7.93
CA VAL A 246 43.34 -41.65 -8.66
C VAL A 246 44.04 -42.86 -8.04
N ILE A 247 43.30 -43.96 -7.88
CA ILE A 247 43.83 -45.22 -7.37
C ILE A 247 43.57 -46.33 -8.40
N ASN A 248 44.64 -46.79 -9.07
CA ASN A 248 44.64 -47.96 -9.95
C ASN A 248 45.41 -49.10 -9.25
N ILE A 249 44.75 -50.25 -9.04
CA ILE A 249 45.28 -51.41 -8.33
C ILE A 249 45.16 -52.64 -9.24
N VAL A 250 46.30 -53.29 -9.50
CA VAL A 250 46.40 -54.47 -10.38
C VAL A 250 45.96 -55.77 -9.69
N ASP A 251 46.32 -55.97 -8.42
CA ASP A 251 45.83 -57.06 -7.58
C ASP A 251 45.46 -56.52 -6.20
N VAL A 252 44.16 -56.49 -5.92
CA VAL A 252 43.57 -55.93 -4.69
C VAL A 252 43.94 -56.70 -3.43
N TYR A 253 44.32 -57.98 -3.53
CA TYR A 253 44.69 -58.77 -2.35
C TYR A 253 46.06 -58.37 -1.78
N ASN A 254 46.84 -57.57 -2.52
CA ASN A 254 48.10 -56.96 -2.06
C ASN A 254 47.93 -55.54 -1.51
N ASP A 255 46.73 -54.93 -1.57
CA ASP A 255 46.47 -53.59 -1.04
C ASP A 255 45.83 -53.65 0.35
N CYS A 256 46.50 -53.07 1.35
CA CYS A 256 46.03 -53.07 2.73
C CYS A 256 44.72 -52.30 2.99
N ARG A 257 44.21 -51.55 1.99
CA ARG A 257 42.94 -50.81 2.05
C ARG A 257 41.76 -51.62 1.47
N PHE A 258 42.00 -52.80 0.92
CA PHE A 258 40.96 -53.67 0.36
C PHE A 258 40.25 -54.49 1.44
N TYR A 259 38.91 -54.49 1.43
CA TYR A 259 38.08 -55.17 2.42
C TYR A 259 37.51 -56.48 1.85
N SER A 260 38.34 -57.53 1.90
CA SER A 260 38.06 -58.86 1.29
C SER A 260 36.85 -59.63 1.83
N GLU A 261 36.13 -59.13 2.83
CA GLU A 261 34.93 -59.81 3.36
C GLU A 261 33.71 -59.63 2.45
N ILE A 262 33.66 -58.57 1.63
CA ILE A 262 32.60 -58.39 0.62
C ILE A 262 32.71 -59.47 -0.47
N ASP A 263 33.91 -59.72 -1.00
CA ASP A 263 34.21 -60.82 -1.94
C ASP A 263 33.78 -62.18 -1.35
N LYS A 264 34.17 -62.47 -0.10
CA LYS A 264 33.79 -63.72 0.60
C LYS A 264 32.28 -63.90 0.75
N ASN A 265 31.56 -62.83 1.07
CA ASN A 265 30.11 -62.88 1.30
C ASN A 265 29.28 -62.89 0.01
N THR A 266 29.82 -62.37 -1.10
CA THR A 266 29.16 -62.34 -2.42
C THR A 266 29.54 -63.53 -3.31
N GLY A 267 30.64 -64.23 -3.00
CA GLY A 267 31.22 -65.26 -3.87
C GLY A 267 31.92 -64.69 -5.11
N TYR A 268 31.98 -63.37 -5.25
CA TYR A 268 32.65 -62.67 -6.35
C TYR A 268 34.14 -62.48 -6.03
N ARG A 269 35.00 -62.51 -7.05
CA ARG A 269 36.43 -62.22 -6.90
C ARG A 269 36.81 -60.95 -7.64
N THR A 270 37.02 -59.89 -6.88
CA THR A 270 37.70 -58.68 -7.34
C THR A 270 39.18 -59.00 -7.59
N LYS A 271 39.72 -58.63 -8.75
CA LYS A 271 41.15 -58.75 -9.09
C LYS A 271 41.79 -57.37 -9.15
N SER A 272 41.31 -56.53 -10.06
CA SER A 272 41.80 -55.17 -10.29
C SER A 272 40.70 -54.13 -10.04
N ILE A 273 41.09 -52.96 -9.53
CA ILE A 273 40.21 -51.81 -9.26
C ILE A 273 40.83 -50.57 -9.90
N LEU A 274 40.02 -49.78 -10.61
CA LEU A 274 40.33 -48.38 -10.91
C LEU A 274 39.27 -47.50 -10.23
N CYS A 275 39.73 -46.62 -9.34
CA CYS A 275 38.89 -45.79 -8.49
C CYS A 275 39.27 -44.31 -8.69
N MET A 276 38.29 -43.49 -9.04
CA MET A 276 38.48 -42.08 -9.40
C MET A 276 37.54 -41.14 -8.65
N PRO A 277 38.03 -39.98 -8.17
CA PRO A 277 37.18 -38.97 -7.55
C PRO A 277 36.52 -38.08 -8.59
N ILE A 278 35.22 -37.86 -8.45
CA ILE A 278 34.45 -36.87 -9.21
C ILE A 278 34.62 -35.52 -8.50
N LYS A 279 35.25 -34.54 -9.18
CA LYS A 279 35.56 -33.21 -8.63
C LYS A 279 34.74 -32.12 -9.32
N LYS A 280 34.23 -31.15 -8.54
CA LYS A 280 33.78 -29.84 -9.05
C LYS A 280 34.97 -29.06 -9.64
N LYS A 281 34.70 -28.01 -10.43
CA LYS A 281 35.72 -27.04 -10.91
C LYS A 281 36.51 -26.37 -9.76
N SER A 282 35.95 -26.33 -8.55
CA SER A 282 36.60 -25.85 -7.31
C SER A 282 37.59 -26.84 -6.68
N GLY A 283 37.72 -28.06 -7.22
CA GLY A 283 38.54 -29.13 -6.65
C GLY A 283 37.85 -29.97 -5.57
N GLU A 284 36.67 -29.55 -5.06
CA GLU A 284 35.89 -30.35 -4.11
C GLU A 284 35.45 -31.68 -4.73
N VAL A 285 35.70 -32.78 -4.01
CA VAL A 285 35.19 -34.12 -4.36
C VAL A 285 33.71 -34.22 -3.98
N ILE A 286 32.86 -34.46 -4.98
CA ILE A 286 31.41 -34.66 -4.82
C ILE A 286 30.99 -36.14 -4.89
N GLY A 287 31.89 -37.02 -5.35
CA GLY A 287 31.65 -38.44 -5.41
C GLY A 287 32.90 -39.23 -5.81
N VAL A 288 32.78 -40.55 -5.83
CA VAL A 288 33.84 -41.48 -6.22
C VAL A 288 33.23 -42.55 -7.12
N ALA A 289 33.74 -42.66 -8.33
CA ALA A 289 33.41 -43.73 -9.27
C ALA A 289 34.46 -44.83 -9.17
N GLN A 290 34.02 -46.08 -9.06
CA GLN A 290 34.85 -47.27 -8.95
C GLN A 290 34.46 -48.27 -10.03
N VAL A 291 35.43 -48.74 -10.80
CA VAL A 291 35.28 -49.84 -11.75
C VAL A 291 36.16 -51.01 -11.33
N ILE A 292 35.67 -52.24 -11.54
CA ILE A 292 36.36 -53.46 -11.09
C ILE A 292 36.45 -54.47 -12.23
N ASN A 293 37.55 -55.22 -12.26
CA ASN A 293 37.89 -56.28 -13.22
C ASN A 293 37.84 -55.86 -14.71
N LYS A 294 39.00 -55.63 -15.32
CA LYS A 294 39.12 -55.40 -16.77
C LYS A 294 38.67 -56.65 -17.57
N LYS A 295 37.91 -56.46 -18.65
CA LYS A 295 37.48 -57.50 -19.61
C LYS A 295 38.44 -57.59 -20.81
N ASN A 296 38.24 -58.59 -21.67
CA ASN A 296 39.01 -58.91 -22.89
C ASN A 296 40.46 -59.42 -22.68
N GLY A 297 40.76 -60.01 -21.52
CA GLY A 297 42.02 -60.75 -21.30
C GLY A 297 43.22 -59.91 -20.84
N GLU A 298 43.08 -58.58 -20.78
CA GLU A 298 43.98 -57.71 -20.03
C GLU A 298 43.63 -57.79 -18.53
N GLU A 299 44.59 -58.09 -17.65
CA GLU A 299 44.31 -58.20 -16.21
C GLU A 299 44.28 -56.85 -15.46
N LYS A 300 44.72 -55.77 -16.11
CA LYS A 300 44.93 -54.44 -15.50
C LYS A 300 44.31 -53.31 -16.33
N PHE A 301 43.89 -52.24 -15.66
CA PHE A 301 43.50 -50.99 -16.32
C PHE A 301 44.74 -50.23 -16.81
N THR A 302 44.64 -49.62 -17.99
CA THR A 302 45.72 -48.95 -18.70
C THR A 302 45.72 -47.43 -18.47
N ALA A 303 46.84 -46.77 -18.79
CA ALA A 303 46.91 -45.30 -18.83
C ALA A 303 46.06 -44.66 -19.96
N LYS A 304 45.47 -45.46 -20.87
CA LYS A 304 44.41 -44.99 -21.78
C LYS A 304 43.06 -44.99 -21.06
N ASP A 305 42.73 -46.08 -20.36
CA ASP A 305 41.49 -46.19 -19.56
C ASP A 305 41.41 -45.07 -18.53
N GLU A 306 42.50 -44.78 -17.82
CA GLU A 306 42.58 -43.67 -16.88
C GLU A 306 42.25 -42.32 -17.56
N LYS A 307 42.86 -42.01 -18.70
CA LYS A 307 42.64 -40.74 -19.40
C LYS A 307 41.22 -40.61 -19.98
N VAL A 308 40.62 -41.70 -20.44
CA VAL A 308 39.24 -41.70 -20.96
C VAL A 308 38.24 -41.54 -19.80
N PHE A 309 38.42 -42.31 -18.73
CA PHE A 309 37.55 -42.26 -17.55
C PHE A 309 37.63 -40.89 -16.85
N GLN A 310 38.85 -40.36 -16.66
CA GLN A 310 39.06 -39.03 -16.07
C GLN A 310 38.38 -37.91 -16.89
N LYS A 311 38.44 -37.95 -18.23
CA LYS A 311 37.72 -37.01 -19.09
C LYS A 311 36.21 -37.11 -18.91
N TYR A 312 35.66 -38.34 -18.90
CA TYR A 312 34.21 -38.54 -18.78
C TYR A 312 33.67 -38.06 -17.43
N LEU A 313 34.42 -38.27 -16.34
CA LEU A 313 34.02 -37.84 -15.00
C LEU A 313 33.91 -36.32 -14.83
N VAL A 314 34.54 -35.50 -15.69
CA VAL A 314 34.34 -34.04 -15.70
C VAL A 314 32.91 -33.68 -16.12
N PHE A 315 32.35 -34.38 -17.12
CA PHE A 315 30.97 -34.18 -17.56
C PHE A 315 29.97 -34.79 -16.55
N CYS A 316 30.31 -35.95 -15.97
CA CYS A 316 29.55 -36.52 -14.86
C CYS A 316 29.46 -35.55 -13.67
N ALA A 317 30.53 -34.83 -13.36
CA ALA A 317 30.54 -33.85 -12.27
C ALA A 317 29.57 -32.68 -12.52
N ILE A 318 29.40 -32.27 -13.77
CA ILE A 318 28.46 -31.21 -14.18
C ILE A 318 27.02 -31.74 -14.07
N GLY A 319 26.73 -32.92 -14.64
CA GLY A 319 25.40 -33.53 -14.55
C GLY A 319 24.95 -33.75 -13.10
N ILE A 320 25.81 -34.35 -12.26
CA ILE A 320 25.51 -34.59 -10.85
C ILE A 320 25.28 -33.27 -10.10
N ALA A 321 26.07 -32.23 -10.35
CA ALA A 321 25.86 -30.93 -9.73
C ALA A 321 24.53 -30.28 -10.17
N ASN A 322 24.16 -30.39 -11.45
CA ASN A 322 22.90 -29.86 -11.96
C ASN A 322 21.69 -30.60 -11.35
N ALA A 323 21.75 -31.94 -11.25
CA ALA A 323 20.72 -32.75 -10.62
C ALA A 323 20.56 -32.46 -9.11
N ASP A 324 21.67 -32.27 -8.38
CA ASP A 324 21.66 -31.92 -6.94
C ASP A 324 21.06 -30.52 -6.69
N ILE A 325 21.36 -29.56 -7.56
CA ILE A 325 20.74 -28.21 -7.56
C ILE A 325 19.25 -28.29 -7.88
N TYR A 326 18.84 -29.13 -8.85
CA TYR A 326 17.44 -29.31 -9.22
C TYR A 326 16.62 -30.01 -8.12
N GLU A 327 17.14 -31.09 -7.53
CA GLU A 327 16.57 -31.79 -6.36
C GLU A 327 16.36 -30.81 -5.20
N THR A 328 17.36 -29.98 -4.89
CA THR A 328 17.27 -28.94 -3.85
C THR A 328 16.23 -27.87 -4.18
N SER A 329 16.24 -27.33 -5.41
CA SER A 329 15.34 -26.27 -5.87
C SER A 329 13.86 -26.70 -5.84
N LEU A 330 13.56 -27.95 -6.18
CA LEU A 330 12.20 -28.50 -6.06
C LEU A 330 11.72 -28.53 -4.61
N VAL A 331 12.55 -28.96 -3.66
CA VAL A 331 12.21 -29.00 -2.23
C VAL A 331 11.99 -27.58 -1.68
N GLU A 332 12.85 -26.63 -2.04
CA GLU A 332 12.66 -25.23 -1.64
C GLU A 332 11.41 -24.60 -2.26
N SER A 333 11.12 -24.89 -3.52
CA SER A 333 9.91 -24.43 -4.21
C SER A 333 8.63 -24.98 -3.56
N GLN A 334 8.62 -26.27 -3.19
CA GLN A 334 7.50 -26.89 -2.45
C GLN A 334 7.30 -26.24 -1.07
N ARG A 335 8.39 -26.03 -0.31
CA ARG A 335 8.36 -25.33 0.99
C ARG A 335 7.80 -23.91 0.86
N ASN A 336 8.26 -23.17 -0.14
CA ASN A 336 7.84 -21.79 -0.37
C ASN A 336 6.37 -21.71 -0.83
N ARG A 337 5.90 -22.67 -1.66
CA ARG A 337 4.49 -22.74 -2.06
C ARG A 337 3.58 -23.01 -0.86
N ALA A 338 3.94 -23.97 0.01
CA ALA A 338 3.20 -24.23 1.24
C ALA A 338 3.10 -22.97 2.12
N LEU A 339 4.22 -22.26 2.35
CA LEU A 339 4.20 -21.00 3.10
C LEU A 339 3.26 -19.94 2.49
N LEU A 340 3.17 -19.86 1.15
CA LEU A 340 2.27 -18.92 0.46
C LEU A 340 0.79 -19.34 0.55
N GLU A 341 0.49 -20.63 0.43
CA GLU A 341 -0.86 -21.18 0.60
C GLU A 341 -1.39 -20.89 2.02
N LEU A 342 -0.58 -21.13 3.06
CA LEU A 342 -0.92 -20.82 4.45
C LEU A 342 -1.03 -19.31 4.72
N ALA A 343 -0.16 -18.49 4.11
CA ALA A 343 -0.25 -17.03 4.20
C ALA A 343 -1.54 -16.49 3.57
N HIS A 344 -2.02 -17.07 2.46
CA HIS A 344 -3.27 -16.66 1.82
C HIS A 344 -4.47 -16.81 2.78
N GLY A 345 -4.60 -17.96 3.45
CA GLY A 345 -5.67 -18.21 4.43
C GLY A 345 -5.62 -17.28 5.65
N ILE A 346 -4.44 -16.77 6.03
CA ILE A 346 -4.30 -15.75 7.10
C ILE A 346 -4.81 -14.37 6.64
N PHE A 347 -4.62 -14.03 5.36
CA PHE A 347 -4.96 -12.71 4.83
C PHE A 347 -6.38 -12.60 4.25
N GLU A 348 -7.09 -13.70 4.05
CA GLU A 348 -8.46 -13.70 3.52
C GLU A 348 -9.48 -13.07 4.49
N GLU A 349 -9.55 -13.52 5.75
CA GLU A 349 -10.52 -13.03 6.75
C GLU A 349 -9.94 -12.06 7.79
N GLN A 350 -9.33 -10.95 7.36
CA GLN A 350 -8.66 -9.96 8.23
C GLN A 350 -9.57 -9.17 9.21
N HIS A 351 -10.86 -9.49 9.34
CA HIS A 351 -11.84 -8.70 10.09
C HIS A 351 -12.17 -9.21 11.51
N ASP A 352 -11.77 -10.44 11.88
CA ASP A 352 -12.02 -11.00 13.21
C ASP A 352 -10.76 -11.64 13.80
N MET A 353 -10.24 -11.02 14.86
CA MET A 353 -9.10 -11.51 15.66
C MET A 353 -9.26 -12.97 16.11
N ASP A 354 -10.48 -13.39 16.46
CA ASP A 354 -10.73 -14.74 16.94
C ASP A 354 -10.69 -15.78 15.80
N ARG A 355 -10.95 -15.38 14.55
CA ARG A 355 -10.83 -16.25 13.37
C ARG A 355 -9.41 -16.32 12.84
N ILE A 356 -8.73 -15.19 12.69
CA ILE A 356 -7.34 -15.15 12.20
C ILE A 356 -6.45 -16.01 13.09
N ILE A 357 -6.58 -15.89 14.40
CA ILE A 357 -5.80 -16.70 15.34
C ILE A 357 -6.23 -18.17 15.30
N HIS A 358 -7.50 -18.48 15.00
CA HIS A 358 -7.91 -19.87 14.74
C HIS A 358 -7.17 -20.46 13.53
N THR A 359 -7.21 -19.78 12.37
CA THR A 359 -6.49 -20.19 11.16
C THR A 359 -5.00 -20.34 11.44
N ILE A 360 -4.35 -19.33 12.03
CA ILE A 360 -2.91 -19.41 12.38
C ILE A 360 -2.61 -20.61 13.28
N THR A 361 -3.45 -20.91 14.28
CA THR A 361 -3.20 -22.03 15.21
C THR A 361 -3.36 -23.39 14.51
N VAL A 362 -4.31 -23.51 13.58
CA VAL A 362 -4.48 -24.72 12.75
C VAL A 362 -3.31 -24.88 11.78
N GLU A 363 -2.96 -23.84 11.02
CA GLU A 363 -1.87 -23.88 10.04
C GLU A 363 -0.50 -24.10 10.69
N ALA A 364 -0.22 -23.48 11.84
CA ALA A 364 0.98 -23.76 12.64
C ALA A 364 1.09 -25.24 13.03
N ARG A 365 -0.05 -25.87 13.38
CA ARG A 365 -0.13 -27.28 13.77
C ARG A 365 0.13 -28.22 12.58
N GLN A 366 -0.39 -27.87 11.40
CA GLN A 366 -0.18 -28.62 10.16
C GLN A 366 1.26 -28.49 9.65
N LEU A 367 1.78 -27.26 9.56
CA LEU A 367 3.11 -26.93 9.02
C LEU A 367 4.26 -27.66 9.72
N LEU A 368 4.18 -27.80 11.05
CA LEU A 368 5.19 -28.49 11.86
C LEU A 368 4.77 -29.91 12.30
N ASN A 369 3.63 -30.40 11.83
CA ASN A 369 3.08 -31.72 12.18
C ASN A 369 3.10 -32.00 13.71
N CYS A 370 2.59 -31.07 14.52
CA CYS A 370 2.64 -31.17 15.99
C CYS A 370 1.28 -31.52 16.63
N ARG A 371 1.32 -31.98 17.89
CA ARG A 371 0.14 -32.37 18.67
C ARG A 371 -0.70 -31.16 19.08
N ARG A 372 -0.04 -30.09 19.52
CA ARG A 372 -0.66 -28.93 20.14
C ARG A 372 0.03 -27.64 19.71
N CYS A 373 -0.78 -26.64 19.38
CA CYS A 373 -0.33 -25.26 19.18
C CYS A 373 -1.16 -24.34 20.09
N THR A 374 -0.50 -23.37 20.71
CA THR A 374 -1.12 -22.36 21.58
C THR A 374 -0.57 -20.99 21.23
N ILE A 375 -1.44 -20.00 21.05
CA ILE A 375 -1.07 -18.61 20.77
C ILE A 375 -1.54 -17.71 21.93
N PHE A 376 -0.59 -16.97 22.49
CA PHE A 376 -0.78 -15.99 23.55
C PHE A 376 -0.69 -14.59 22.93
N LEU A 377 -1.70 -13.76 23.08
CA LEU A 377 -1.58 -12.33 22.74
C LEU A 377 -0.95 -11.55 23.90
N VAL A 378 -0.11 -10.57 23.60
CA VAL A 378 0.45 -9.65 24.59
C VAL A 378 -0.45 -8.43 24.70
N ASP A 379 -1.03 -8.19 25.88
CA ASP A 379 -1.72 -6.95 26.17
C ASP A 379 -0.68 -5.84 26.40
N ASN A 380 -0.91 -4.68 25.80
CA ASN A 380 0.00 -3.55 25.75
C ASN A 380 -0.64 -2.23 26.22
N ASP A 381 -1.93 -2.23 26.56
CA ASP A 381 -2.66 -1.01 26.97
C ASP A 381 -2.57 -0.77 28.50
N SER A 382 -1.96 -1.69 29.24
CA SER A 382 -1.77 -1.60 30.68
C SER A 382 -0.70 -0.59 31.08
N HIS A 383 -1.11 0.65 31.40
CA HIS A 383 -0.28 1.69 32.04
C HIS A 383 0.22 1.34 33.47
N SER A 384 0.19 0.06 33.87
CA SER A 384 0.69 -0.44 35.17
C SER A 384 2.21 -0.40 35.24
N SER A 385 2.75 0.29 36.24
CA SER A 385 4.20 0.51 36.46
C SER A 385 4.94 -0.73 37.00
N SER A 386 4.68 -1.90 36.44
CA SER A 386 5.17 -3.22 36.90
C SER A 386 5.83 -4.00 35.77
N ASN A 387 7.05 -4.49 36.00
CA ASN A 387 7.86 -5.26 35.02
C ASN A 387 7.36 -6.70 34.75
N ASP A 388 6.05 -6.94 34.87
CA ASP A 388 5.44 -8.25 34.60
C ASP A 388 4.46 -8.14 33.43
N ILE A 389 4.72 -8.92 32.38
CA ILE A 389 4.05 -8.78 31.09
C ILE A 389 2.64 -9.40 31.18
N SER A 390 1.65 -8.58 30.88
CA SER A 390 0.23 -8.94 30.79
C SER A 390 -0.04 -9.80 29.54
N LEU A 391 -0.14 -11.12 29.75
CA LEU A 391 -0.70 -12.02 28.74
C LEU A 391 -2.21 -11.81 28.67
N GLY A 392 -2.71 -11.45 27.47
CA GLY A 392 -4.10 -11.13 27.21
C GLY A 392 -4.95 -12.38 26.92
N LYS A 393 -5.47 -12.48 25.69
CA LYS A 393 -6.21 -13.67 25.24
C LYS A 393 -5.24 -14.83 24.95
N VAL A 394 -5.66 -16.05 25.27
CA VAL A 394 -4.95 -17.29 24.90
C VAL A 394 -5.88 -18.19 24.09
N TYR A 395 -5.34 -18.73 23.00
CA TYR A 395 -6.01 -19.63 22.06
C TYR A 395 -5.25 -20.95 22.07
N ASP A 396 -5.93 -22.02 22.45
CA ASP A 396 -5.31 -23.34 22.69
C ASP A 396 -5.97 -24.42 21.83
N LEU A 397 -5.18 -25.04 20.95
CA LEU A 397 -5.58 -26.15 20.06
C LEU A 397 -4.76 -27.39 20.40
N ASP A 398 -5.40 -28.37 21.01
CA ASP A 398 -4.79 -29.57 21.60
C ASP A 398 -5.55 -30.83 21.14
N ILE A 399 -4.87 -31.72 20.41
CA ILE A 399 -5.45 -32.99 19.99
C ILE A 399 -5.42 -33.99 21.15
N ARG A 400 -6.60 -34.44 21.57
CA ARG A 400 -6.81 -35.49 22.56
C ARG A 400 -7.34 -36.74 21.90
N ASP A 401 -6.78 -37.86 22.33
CA ASP A 401 -7.06 -39.19 21.81
C ASP A 401 -8.56 -39.52 21.95
N GLY A 402 -9.29 -39.42 20.84
CA GLY A 402 -10.73 -39.71 20.74
C GLY A 402 -11.67 -38.58 20.30
N GLU A 403 -11.25 -37.31 20.27
CA GLU A 403 -12.10 -36.21 19.76
C GLU A 403 -11.88 -35.94 18.26
N THR A 404 -12.83 -36.30 17.40
CA THR A 404 -12.78 -36.10 15.93
C THR A 404 -13.12 -34.68 15.45
N LYS A 405 -13.12 -33.69 16.34
CA LYS A 405 -13.37 -32.27 16.00
C LYS A 405 -12.40 -31.36 16.72
N GLU A 406 -11.57 -30.66 15.94
CA GLU A 406 -10.77 -29.55 16.41
C GLU A 406 -11.67 -28.50 17.07
N LYS A 407 -11.33 -28.11 18.30
CA LYS A 407 -12.07 -27.13 19.10
C LYS A 407 -11.09 -26.29 19.91
N ILE A 408 -10.79 -25.10 19.41
CA ILE A 408 -9.98 -24.13 20.16
C ILE A 408 -10.71 -23.74 21.45
N LYS A 409 -10.00 -23.82 22.56
CA LYS A 409 -10.47 -23.36 23.87
C LYS A 409 -9.86 -21.99 24.14
N LYS A 410 -10.73 -20.99 24.35
CA LYS A 410 -10.32 -19.68 24.91
C LYS A 410 -10.06 -19.87 26.39
N VAL A 411 -8.81 -20.17 26.74
CA VAL A 411 -8.38 -20.44 28.11
C VAL A 411 -7.98 -19.12 28.79
N ARG A 412 -8.41 -18.88 30.04
CA ARG A 412 -7.84 -17.80 30.86
C ARG A 412 -6.48 -18.26 31.39
N CYS A 413 -5.48 -17.39 31.45
CA CYS A 413 -4.17 -17.70 32.04
C CYS A 413 -4.29 -18.12 33.51
N ILE A 414 -4.38 -19.43 33.76
CA ILE A 414 -4.37 -20.05 35.08
C ILE A 414 -3.04 -20.80 35.23
N PRO A 415 -2.13 -20.39 36.14
CA PRO A 415 -0.90 -21.11 36.44
C PRO A 415 -1.18 -22.56 36.83
N GLY A 416 -0.34 -23.50 36.36
CA GLY A 416 -0.50 -24.93 36.59
C GLY A 416 -1.38 -25.67 35.56
N THR A 417 -1.84 -25.02 34.50
CA THR A 417 -2.55 -25.71 33.40
C THR A 417 -1.56 -26.57 32.60
N ARG A 418 -1.77 -27.89 32.58
CA ARG A 418 -0.81 -28.87 32.00
C ARG A 418 -0.54 -28.62 30.51
N GLY A 419 0.73 -28.60 30.14
CA GLY A 419 1.21 -28.32 28.77
C GLY A 419 1.03 -26.87 28.29
N LEU A 420 0.63 -25.94 29.17
CA LEU A 420 0.75 -24.49 28.94
C LEU A 420 1.94 -23.98 29.75
N TYR A 421 3.12 -23.98 29.13
CA TYR A 421 4.39 -23.65 29.78
C TYR A 421 4.58 -22.13 29.88
N ILE A 422 3.73 -21.49 30.69
CA ILE A 422 3.64 -20.03 30.88
C ILE A 422 4.98 -19.41 31.32
N GLY A 423 5.83 -20.16 32.04
CA GLY A 423 7.18 -19.73 32.40
C GLY A 423 8.06 -19.43 31.18
N LEU A 424 8.06 -20.32 30.19
CA LEU A 424 8.76 -20.15 28.92
C LEU A 424 8.15 -18.98 28.12
N VAL A 425 6.82 -18.88 28.07
CA VAL A 425 6.12 -17.77 27.40
C VAL A 425 6.54 -16.43 27.99
N LYS A 426 6.59 -16.30 29.32
CA LYS A 426 7.09 -15.09 30.01
C LYS A 426 8.58 -14.84 29.82
N GLN A 427 9.38 -15.87 29.55
CA GLN A 427 10.80 -15.71 29.22
C GLN A 427 10.95 -15.18 27.79
N VAL A 428 10.31 -15.82 26.79
CA VAL A 428 10.27 -15.36 25.39
C VAL A 428 9.74 -13.93 25.28
N ALA A 429 8.70 -13.59 26.06
CA ALA A 429 8.15 -12.23 26.13
C ALA A 429 9.16 -11.16 26.59
N ARG A 430 10.15 -11.55 27.40
CA ARG A 430 11.20 -10.66 27.95
C ARG A 430 12.48 -10.66 27.12
N THR A 431 12.80 -11.75 26.44
CA THR A 431 14.05 -11.88 25.66
C THR A 431 13.89 -11.54 24.18
N GLY A 432 12.68 -11.69 23.62
CA GLY A 432 12.46 -11.62 22.17
C GLY A 432 13.15 -12.75 21.40
N LYS A 433 13.54 -13.85 22.06
CA LYS A 433 14.27 -14.97 21.46
C LYS A 433 13.48 -16.26 21.51
N THR A 434 13.53 -17.03 20.42
CA THR A 434 13.04 -18.41 20.32
C THR A 434 13.69 -19.31 21.38
N ILE A 435 12.93 -20.24 21.92
CA ILE A 435 13.39 -21.29 22.84
C ILE A 435 12.87 -22.64 22.31
N ASN A 436 13.79 -23.55 22.00
CA ASN A 436 13.51 -24.93 21.66
C ASN A 436 14.02 -25.84 22.79
N ILE A 437 13.19 -26.80 23.23
CA ILE A 437 13.50 -27.77 24.28
C ILE A 437 13.28 -29.17 23.72
N ALA A 438 14.38 -29.93 23.63
CA ALA A 438 14.43 -31.29 23.15
C ALA A 438 14.76 -32.26 24.30
N LEU A 439 13.87 -33.20 24.60
CA LEU A 439 14.07 -34.23 25.62
C LEU A 439 14.59 -35.52 25.00
N LEU A 440 15.90 -35.74 25.08
CA LEU A 440 16.52 -36.99 24.67
C LEU A 440 16.14 -38.12 25.65
N HIS A 441 15.33 -39.07 25.19
CA HIS A 441 14.80 -40.19 26.00
C HIS A 441 15.84 -41.25 26.42
N ASN A 442 17.12 -41.08 26.09
CA ASN A 442 18.18 -42.07 26.32
C ASN A 442 19.52 -41.39 26.67
N ASP A 443 19.68 -40.93 27.91
CA ASP A 443 21.00 -40.65 28.46
C ASP A 443 21.06 -41.07 29.94
N GLU A 444 21.82 -42.13 30.26
CA GLU A 444 22.03 -42.58 31.64
C GLU A 444 23.11 -41.75 32.38
N ASN A 445 23.72 -40.79 31.68
CA ASN A 445 24.74 -39.90 32.23
C ASN A 445 24.13 -38.83 33.13
N LYS A 446 24.10 -39.11 34.43
CA LYS A 446 23.94 -38.08 35.47
C LYS A 446 25.08 -37.07 35.34
N ASP A 447 24.77 -35.81 35.02
CA ASP A 447 25.38 -34.59 35.60
C ASP A 447 24.82 -33.26 35.03
N THR A 448 23.53 -33.20 34.64
CA THR A 448 22.82 -31.92 34.42
C THR A 448 21.94 -31.55 35.63
N GLU A 449 22.26 -30.43 36.29
CA GLU A 449 21.48 -29.97 37.43
C GLU A 449 20.33 -29.02 37.06
N LYS A 450 19.18 -29.25 37.70
CA LYS A 450 18.09 -28.29 38.03
C LYS A 450 17.08 -27.87 36.95
N PHE A 451 17.29 -28.03 35.64
CA PHE A 451 16.25 -27.68 34.66
C PHE A 451 15.39 -28.87 34.16
N ASP A 452 15.96 -30.07 34.04
CA ASP A 452 15.33 -31.18 33.29
C ASP A 452 14.22 -31.95 34.04
N LYS A 453 13.75 -31.47 35.20
CA LYS A 453 12.86 -32.21 36.10
C LYS A 453 11.36 -31.86 36.02
N GLU A 454 10.97 -30.91 35.18
CA GLU A 454 9.58 -30.42 35.10
C GLU A 454 8.95 -30.55 33.69
N PHE A 455 9.72 -31.05 32.72
CA PHE A 455 9.32 -31.18 31.31
C PHE A 455 9.34 -32.65 30.88
N ASN A 456 8.23 -33.12 30.31
CA ASN A 456 8.07 -34.46 29.71
C ASN A 456 7.68 -34.38 28.21
N GLU A 457 7.75 -33.18 27.62
CA GLU A 457 7.28 -32.87 26.27
C GLU A 457 8.33 -32.04 25.53
N ASN A 458 8.49 -32.25 24.22
CA ASN A 458 9.32 -31.39 23.36
C ASN A 458 8.57 -30.09 23.09
N VAL A 459 9.21 -28.93 23.27
CA VAL A 459 8.54 -27.62 23.21
C VAL A 459 9.34 -26.61 22.38
N LEU A 460 8.69 -26.04 21.34
CA LEU A 460 9.20 -24.89 20.60
C LEU A 460 8.34 -23.66 20.94
N CYS A 461 8.97 -22.58 21.40
CA CYS A 461 8.29 -21.34 21.79
C CYS A 461 8.95 -20.13 21.13
N MET A 462 8.19 -19.35 20.38
CA MET A 462 8.69 -18.30 19.48
C MET A 462 7.85 -17.01 19.58
N PRO A 463 8.47 -15.82 19.58
CA PRO A 463 7.75 -14.55 19.58
C PRO A 463 7.12 -14.25 18.21
N ILE A 464 5.99 -13.54 18.22
CA ILE A 464 5.31 -13.00 17.03
C ILE A 464 5.39 -11.48 17.08
N PHE A 465 6.04 -10.87 16.09
CA PHE A 465 6.33 -9.45 16.03
C PHE A 465 5.34 -8.69 15.14
N GLY A 466 4.90 -7.49 15.57
CA GLY A 466 3.90 -6.71 14.84
C GLY A 466 4.41 -5.84 13.68
N LYS A 467 5.71 -5.91 13.35
CA LYS A 467 6.32 -5.19 12.22
C LYS A 467 7.37 -6.04 11.54
N ILE A 468 7.41 -5.98 10.21
CA ILE A 468 8.46 -6.59 9.37
C ILE A 468 9.80 -5.87 9.65
N PRO A 469 10.94 -6.58 9.75
CA PRO A 469 12.25 -5.95 9.92
C PRO A 469 12.63 -5.08 8.72
N THR A 470 12.69 -3.76 8.91
CA THR A 470 13.27 -2.83 7.92
C THR A 470 14.79 -2.82 8.07
N GLN A 471 15.53 -3.24 7.03
CA GLN A 471 16.98 -3.06 7.00
C GLN A 471 17.34 -1.57 7.08
N LYS A 472 18.42 -1.24 7.79
CA LYS A 472 19.01 0.10 7.76
C LYS A 472 19.62 0.39 6.39
N SER A 473 19.41 1.61 5.90
CA SER A 473 20.35 2.22 4.96
C SER A 473 21.74 2.36 5.61
N THR A 474 22.77 2.12 4.81
CA THR A 474 24.19 2.00 5.15
C THR A 474 24.72 2.96 6.23
N SER A 475 25.38 2.43 7.25
CA SER A 475 26.43 3.12 8.02
C SER A 475 27.41 2.11 8.64
N SER A 476 28.63 2.04 8.09
CA SER A 476 29.88 1.52 8.70
C SER A 476 29.91 0.20 9.52
N SER A 477 30.87 -0.66 9.14
CA SER A 477 31.56 -1.68 9.96
C SER A 477 30.75 -2.80 10.64
N LEU A 478 30.81 -3.98 10.02
CA LEU A 478 31.10 -5.28 10.65
C LEU A 478 30.48 -5.56 12.03
N ASP A 479 29.19 -5.91 12.06
CA ASP A 479 28.70 -6.87 13.05
C ASP A 479 27.49 -7.67 12.52
N PHE A 480 27.66 -8.97 12.29
CA PHE A 480 26.66 -9.86 11.69
C PHE A 480 25.82 -10.53 12.79
N GLY A 481 25.16 -9.72 13.64
CA GLY A 481 24.57 -10.26 14.88
C GLY A 481 23.54 -9.43 15.65
N SER A 482 23.08 -8.27 15.17
CA SER A 482 22.12 -7.45 15.91
C SER A 482 21.03 -6.82 15.03
N ILE A 483 19.83 -7.41 15.09
CA ILE A 483 18.59 -6.82 14.54
C ILE A 483 18.07 -5.79 15.56
N ASN A 484 17.62 -4.63 15.09
CA ASN A 484 17.11 -3.56 15.96
C ASN A 484 15.81 -3.99 16.68
N TYR A 485 15.83 -4.01 18.02
CA TYR A 485 14.70 -4.37 18.89
C TYR A 485 13.61 -3.27 18.98
N ASP A 486 13.25 -2.65 17.86
CA ASP A 486 12.00 -1.85 17.73
C ASP A 486 10.78 -2.77 17.47
N GLN A 487 11.00 -4.08 17.60
CA GLN A 487 10.07 -5.17 17.38
C GLN A 487 9.10 -5.33 18.57
N LYS A 488 7.99 -4.59 18.54
CA LYS A 488 6.87 -4.82 19.48
C LYS A 488 6.34 -6.25 19.32
N ILE A 489 6.54 -7.09 20.33
CA ILE A 489 5.95 -8.43 20.43
C ILE A 489 4.44 -8.26 20.62
N ILE A 490 3.65 -8.80 19.70
CA ILE A 490 2.17 -8.75 19.76
C ILE A 490 1.57 -10.08 20.19
N GLY A 491 2.32 -11.18 20.03
CA GLY A 491 1.93 -12.49 20.52
C GLY A 491 3.13 -13.42 20.66
N ILE A 492 2.88 -14.62 21.16
CA ILE A 492 3.88 -15.69 21.32
C ILE A 492 3.20 -17.00 20.98
N ALA A 493 3.85 -17.80 20.14
CA ALA A 493 3.42 -19.16 19.83
C ALA A 493 4.16 -20.17 20.70
N GLN A 494 3.46 -21.25 21.07
CA GLN A 494 3.99 -22.40 21.78
C GLN A 494 3.48 -23.66 21.08
N LEU A 495 4.42 -24.51 20.68
CA LEU A 495 4.20 -25.76 19.95
C LEU A 495 4.72 -26.90 20.82
N VAL A 496 3.94 -27.97 20.95
CA VAL A 496 4.26 -29.07 21.86
C VAL A 496 4.12 -30.41 21.14
N ASN A 497 5.19 -31.22 21.22
CA ASN A 497 5.37 -32.56 20.64
C ASN A 497 5.09 -32.69 19.13
N LYS A 498 6.14 -33.00 18.35
CA LYS A 498 6.01 -33.43 16.95
C LYS A 498 5.36 -34.82 16.89
N LEU A 499 4.47 -35.07 15.91
CA LEU A 499 3.67 -36.31 15.85
C LEU A 499 4.47 -37.54 15.41
N ASP A 500 5.70 -37.35 14.92
CA ASP A 500 6.68 -38.42 14.67
C ASP A 500 7.46 -38.84 15.96
N GLY A 501 7.27 -38.12 17.08
CA GLY A 501 7.98 -38.35 18.34
C GLY A 501 9.36 -37.73 18.43
N MET A 502 9.83 -37.02 17.39
CA MET A 502 11.14 -36.38 17.35
C MET A 502 11.13 -35.01 18.07
N PRO A 503 12.29 -34.49 18.48
CA PRO A 503 12.41 -33.07 18.84
C PRO A 503 12.30 -32.18 17.60
N PHE A 504 11.93 -30.91 17.81
CA PHE A 504 11.98 -29.90 16.76
C PHE A 504 13.43 -29.63 16.35
N ASP A 505 13.71 -29.58 15.05
CA ASP A 505 15.06 -29.30 14.52
C ASP A 505 15.22 -27.86 14.02
N SER A 506 16.43 -27.49 13.60
CA SER A 506 16.70 -26.14 13.09
C SER A 506 15.99 -25.81 11.78
N ASN A 507 15.49 -26.79 11.02
CA ASN A 507 14.65 -26.54 9.86
C ASN A 507 13.20 -26.25 10.30
N ASP A 508 12.67 -26.96 11.31
CA ASP A 508 11.39 -26.62 11.95
C ASP A 508 11.41 -25.18 12.50
N GLU A 509 12.51 -24.78 13.16
CA GLU A 509 12.70 -23.40 13.65
C GLU A 509 12.68 -22.37 12.51
N ASN A 510 13.49 -22.54 11.47
CA ASN A 510 13.54 -21.61 10.33
C ASN A 510 12.19 -21.53 9.58
N LEU A 511 11.51 -22.67 9.42
CA LEU A 511 10.20 -22.76 8.76
C LEU A 511 9.13 -22.01 9.57
N PHE A 512 9.18 -22.14 10.89
CA PHE A 512 8.23 -21.46 11.77
C PHE A 512 8.52 -19.96 11.94
N GLU A 513 9.79 -19.54 11.87
CA GLU A 513 10.15 -18.11 11.86
C GLU A 513 9.59 -17.41 10.62
N ALA A 514 9.72 -18.03 9.44
CA ALA A 514 9.12 -17.53 8.21
C ALA A 514 7.59 -17.42 8.32
N PHE A 515 6.93 -18.40 8.92
CA PHE A 515 5.49 -18.39 9.17
C PHE A 515 5.06 -17.32 10.20
N ALA A 516 5.83 -17.14 11.27
CA ALA A 516 5.57 -16.17 12.33
C ALA A 516 5.57 -14.71 11.84
N ILE A 517 6.29 -14.40 10.76
CA ILE A 517 6.23 -13.08 10.09
C ILE A 517 4.83 -12.82 9.49
N PHE A 518 4.25 -13.80 8.79
CA PHE A 518 2.90 -13.68 8.24
C PHE A 518 1.83 -13.62 9.35
N CYS A 519 2.00 -14.41 10.41
CA CYS A 519 1.18 -14.33 11.62
C CYS A 519 1.20 -12.92 12.23
N GLY A 520 2.40 -12.33 12.31
CA GLY A 520 2.62 -10.98 12.82
C GLY A 520 1.85 -9.92 12.03
N LEU A 521 1.94 -9.97 10.70
CA LEU A 521 1.24 -9.04 9.82
C LEU A 521 -0.29 -9.21 9.88
N GLY A 522 -0.80 -10.44 9.87
CA GLY A 522 -2.24 -10.71 9.94
C GLY A 522 -2.88 -10.24 11.26
N ILE A 523 -2.24 -10.56 12.40
CA ILE A 523 -2.70 -10.12 13.72
C ILE A 523 -2.60 -8.59 13.85
N TYR A 524 -1.52 -7.97 13.37
CA TYR A 524 -1.33 -6.51 13.41
C TYR A 524 -2.40 -5.77 12.59
N ASN A 525 -2.67 -6.22 11.36
CA ASN A 525 -3.68 -5.61 10.49
C ASN A 525 -5.08 -5.64 11.12
N CYS A 526 -5.46 -6.77 11.75
CA CYS A 526 -6.76 -6.90 12.40
C CYS A 526 -6.88 -6.04 13.67
N LEU A 527 -5.81 -5.91 14.46
CA LEU A 527 -5.75 -4.95 15.57
C LEU A 527 -5.94 -3.51 15.08
N MET A 528 -5.28 -3.12 13.99
CA MET A 528 -5.43 -1.80 13.39
C MET A 528 -6.85 -1.56 12.85
N PHE A 529 -7.43 -2.53 12.14
CA PHE A 529 -8.82 -2.47 11.65
C PHE A 529 -9.83 -2.34 12.80
N THR A 530 -9.62 -3.08 13.89
CA THR A 530 -10.43 -2.98 15.11
C THR A 530 -10.34 -1.58 15.74
N HIS A 531 -9.13 -1.03 15.86
CA HIS A 531 -8.92 0.32 16.40
C HIS A 531 -9.60 1.40 15.54
N VAL A 532 -9.43 1.34 14.22
CA VAL A 532 -10.07 2.26 13.26
C VAL A 532 -11.60 2.17 13.36
N THR A 533 -12.16 0.97 13.50
CA THR A 533 -13.61 0.75 13.68
C THR A 533 -14.13 1.39 14.96
N GLN A 534 -13.37 1.32 16.06
CA GLN A 534 -13.71 2.01 17.31
C GLN A 534 -13.64 3.54 17.19
N LEU A 535 -12.68 4.08 16.42
CA LEU A 535 -12.58 5.53 16.18
C LEU A 535 -13.78 6.05 15.36
N LEU A 536 -14.16 5.33 14.29
CA LEU A 536 -15.35 5.65 13.50
C LEU A 536 -16.64 5.59 14.34
N ALA A 537 -16.78 4.60 15.23
CA ALA A 537 -17.91 4.53 16.16
C ALA A 537 -17.97 5.75 17.11
N LYS A 538 -16.82 6.18 17.66
CA LYS A 538 -16.73 7.40 18.48
C LYS A 538 -17.07 8.66 17.68
N GLN A 539 -16.64 8.75 16.43
CA GLN A 539 -16.95 9.87 15.53
C GLN A 539 -18.45 9.95 15.24
N ASN A 540 -19.11 8.83 14.95
CA ASN A 540 -20.56 8.79 14.69
C ASN A 540 -21.36 9.30 15.90
N VAL A 541 -21.05 8.81 17.11
CA VAL A 541 -21.70 9.28 18.35
C VAL A 541 -21.46 10.78 18.58
N ALA A 542 -20.27 11.29 18.28
CA ALA A 542 -19.99 12.73 18.37
C ALA A 542 -20.82 13.54 17.35
N LEU A 543 -21.00 13.05 16.13
CA LEU A 543 -21.83 13.69 15.10
C LEU A 543 -23.33 13.64 15.44
N GLU A 544 -23.82 12.56 16.05
CA GLU A 544 -25.21 12.47 16.55
C GLU A 544 -25.46 13.50 17.67
N VAL A 545 -24.53 13.63 18.63
CA VAL A 545 -24.60 14.63 19.70
C VAL A 545 -24.56 16.05 19.12
N LEU A 546 -23.69 16.32 18.14
CA LEU A 546 -23.64 17.60 17.43
C LEU A 546 -24.93 17.88 16.66
N SER A 547 -25.48 16.91 15.93
CA SER A 547 -26.77 17.02 15.22
C SER A 547 -27.94 17.35 16.15
N TYR A 548 -27.98 16.72 17.33
CA TYR A 548 -28.97 17.02 18.38
C TYR A 548 -28.81 18.45 18.92
N HIS A 549 -27.58 18.87 19.23
CA HIS A 549 -27.31 20.22 19.70
C HIS A 549 -27.44 21.31 18.62
N ALA A 550 -27.25 20.99 17.34
CA ALA A 550 -27.50 21.88 16.21
C ALA A 550 -28.99 22.02 15.88
N SER A 551 -29.77 20.95 16.04
CA SER A 551 -31.20 20.93 15.69
C SER A 551 -32.07 21.89 16.54
N ALA A 552 -33.03 22.54 15.90
CA ALA A 552 -34.11 23.23 16.58
C ALA A 552 -35.09 22.24 17.25
N SER A 553 -35.72 22.68 18.34
CA SER A 553 -36.72 21.88 19.05
C SER A 553 -38.01 21.71 18.24
N PRO A 554 -38.56 20.47 18.12
CA PRO A 554 -39.83 20.22 17.43
C PRO A 554 -40.99 21.06 17.95
N THR A 555 -41.01 21.43 19.24
CA THR A 555 -42.08 22.26 19.82
C THR A 555 -42.08 23.68 19.25
N LYS A 556 -40.89 24.27 19.04
CA LYS A 556 -40.74 25.58 18.40
C LYS A 556 -41.11 25.54 16.91
N ALA A 557 -40.74 24.46 16.22
CA ALA A 557 -41.14 24.26 14.83
C ALA A 557 -42.67 24.13 14.67
N LYS A 558 -43.33 23.36 15.55
CA LYS A 558 -44.79 23.23 15.60
C LYS A 558 -45.51 24.53 15.97
N ALA A 559 -44.90 25.36 16.81
CA ALA A 559 -45.42 26.70 17.12
C ALA A 559 -45.36 27.61 15.89
N LEU A 560 -44.18 27.76 15.27
CA LEU A 560 -43.97 28.58 14.07
C LEU A 560 -44.84 28.10 12.88
N ALA A 561 -45.00 26.79 12.71
CA ALA A 561 -45.86 26.21 11.67
C ALA A 561 -47.36 26.53 11.83
N ARG A 562 -47.82 26.94 13.02
CA ARG A 562 -49.20 27.40 13.25
C ARG A 562 -49.41 28.88 12.97
N VAL A 563 -48.34 29.68 12.88
CA VAL A 563 -48.42 31.11 12.58
C VAL A 563 -48.80 31.33 11.11
N GLU A 564 -49.65 32.32 10.87
CA GLU A 564 -49.98 32.81 9.53
C GLU A 564 -48.83 33.68 9.00
N ILE A 565 -48.48 33.50 7.72
CA ILE A 565 -47.27 34.10 7.15
C ILE A 565 -47.70 35.33 6.33
N PRO A 566 -47.40 36.56 6.77
CA PRO A 566 -47.85 37.77 6.08
C PRO A 566 -47.30 37.86 4.64
N PRO A 567 -47.98 38.61 3.74
CA PRO A 567 -47.57 38.74 2.34
C PRO A 567 -46.21 39.45 2.21
N ALA A 568 -45.45 39.11 1.15
CA ALA A 568 -44.15 39.70 0.88
C ALA A 568 -44.17 41.25 0.76
N MET A 569 -45.32 41.82 0.38
CA MET A 569 -45.55 43.28 0.32
C MET A 569 -45.63 43.94 1.70
N GLU A 570 -46.22 43.29 2.71
CA GLU A 570 -46.26 43.79 4.09
C GLU A 570 -44.87 43.74 4.75
N LEU A 571 -44.09 42.72 4.36
CA LEU A 571 -42.71 42.50 4.80
C LEU A 571 -41.66 43.24 3.93
N ASN A 572 -42.06 44.01 2.92
CA ASN A 572 -41.20 44.71 1.95
C ASN A 572 -40.11 43.84 1.26
N LEU A 573 -40.30 42.53 1.15
CA LEU A 573 -39.26 41.58 0.72
C LEU A 573 -38.84 41.73 -0.75
N THR A 574 -39.62 42.45 -1.56
CA THR A 574 -39.37 42.68 -2.99
C THR A 574 -38.74 44.03 -3.30
N ASP A 575 -38.35 44.83 -2.29
CA ASP A 575 -37.52 46.02 -2.52
C ASP A 575 -36.02 45.68 -2.34
N PHE A 576 -35.21 46.01 -3.34
CA PHE A 576 -33.75 45.98 -3.22
C PHE A 576 -33.25 46.89 -2.06
N GLY A 577 -34.00 47.94 -1.72
CA GLY A 577 -33.73 48.89 -0.64
C GLY A 577 -34.05 48.42 0.78
N PHE A 578 -34.63 47.23 0.94
CA PHE A 578 -35.01 46.60 2.21
C PHE A 578 -33.95 46.72 3.33
N ASP A 579 -34.39 47.09 4.54
CA ASP A 579 -33.63 47.11 5.80
C ASP A 579 -34.23 46.10 6.79
N ASP A 580 -33.41 45.21 7.35
CA ASP A 580 -33.85 44.25 8.37
C ASP A 580 -33.83 44.79 9.80
N ALA A 581 -33.26 45.98 10.05
CA ALA A 581 -33.09 46.55 11.39
C ALA A 581 -34.41 46.86 12.13
N LEU A 582 -35.52 47.00 11.39
CA LEU A 582 -36.87 47.13 11.96
C LEU A 582 -37.58 45.79 12.19
N LEU A 583 -37.01 44.68 11.71
CA LEU A 583 -37.57 43.34 11.89
C LEU A 583 -37.04 42.68 13.15
N ASP A 584 -37.93 42.11 13.96
CA ASP A 584 -37.53 41.19 15.01
C ASP A 584 -37.10 39.81 14.44
N ASP A 585 -36.52 38.99 15.31
CA ASP A 585 -36.01 37.67 14.92
C ASP A 585 -37.10 36.67 14.50
N HIS A 586 -38.35 36.86 14.94
CA HIS A 586 -39.50 36.05 14.55
C HIS A 586 -40.05 36.49 13.18
N GLN A 587 -40.11 37.79 12.91
CA GLN A 587 -40.41 38.35 11.59
C GLN A 587 -39.39 37.89 10.55
N SER A 588 -38.08 37.86 10.88
CA SER A 588 -37.07 37.32 9.95
C SER A 588 -37.34 35.85 9.56
N LEU A 589 -37.82 35.02 10.49
CA LEU A 589 -38.20 33.63 10.24
C LEU A 589 -39.47 33.50 9.38
N LEU A 590 -40.48 34.35 9.61
CA LEU A 590 -41.69 34.42 8.78
C LEU A 590 -41.36 34.89 7.35
N SER A 591 -40.45 35.85 7.22
CA SER A 591 -39.93 36.32 5.93
C SER A 591 -39.20 35.21 5.17
N SER A 592 -38.30 34.46 5.83
CA SER A 592 -37.67 33.27 5.21
C SER A 592 -38.72 32.25 4.74
N LEU A 593 -39.74 31.96 5.56
CA LEU A 593 -40.84 31.07 5.16
C LEU A 593 -41.62 31.60 3.96
N ARG A 594 -41.90 32.91 3.90
CA ARG A 594 -42.58 33.58 2.78
C ARG A 594 -41.79 33.43 1.47
N MET A 595 -40.46 33.54 1.49
CA MET A 595 -39.62 33.35 0.30
C MET A 595 -39.80 31.96 -0.35
N PHE A 596 -39.78 30.88 0.45
CA PHE A 596 -40.00 29.50 -0.04
C PHE A 596 -41.43 29.22 -0.53
N LEU A 597 -42.42 30.00 -0.07
CA LEU A 597 -43.82 29.92 -0.52
C LEU A 597 -44.03 30.65 -1.85
N ASP A 598 -43.55 31.88 -1.97
CA ASP A 598 -43.79 32.73 -3.15
C ASP A 598 -42.95 32.29 -4.37
N CYS A 599 -41.77 31.71 -4.16
CA CYS A 599 -41.05 30.99 -5.23
C CYS A 599 -41.69 29.62 -5.57
N GLY A 600 -42.71 29.18 -4.82
CA GLY A 600 -43.43 27.92 -5.04
C GLY A 600 -42.64 26.64 -4.69
N PHE A 601 -41.43 26.77 -4.14
CA PHE A 601 -40.53 25.65 -3.85
C PHE A 601 -41.15 24.65 -2.87
N ALA A 602 -41.80 25.12 -1.80
CA ALA A 602 -42.49 24.26 -0.84
C ALA A 602 -43.52 23.32 -1.52
N LYS A 603 -44.20 23.79 -2.57
CA LYS A 603 -45.17 23.00 -3.35
C LYS A 603 -44.48 22.08 -4.36
N ARG A 604 -43.42 22.53 -5.06
CA ARG A 604 -42.67 21.73 -6.06
C ARG A 604 -41.90 20.57 -5.43
N PHE A 605 -41.32 20.76 -4.25
CA PHE A 605 -40.54 19.75 -3.53
C PHE A 605 -41.31 19.08 -2.39
N LYS A 606 -42.64 19.32 -2.32
CA LYS A 606 -43.58 18.71 -1.34
C LYS A 606 -43.11 18.84 0.12
N ILE A 607 -42.48 19.97 0.45
CA ILE A 607 -41.83 20.18 1.75
C ILE A 607 -42.89 20.36 2.83
N PRO A 608 -42.91 19.53 3.90
CA PRO A 608 -43.86 19.73 5.00
C PRO A 608 -43.61 21.05 5.73
N LYS A 609 -44.66 21.83 6.06
CA LYS A 609 -44.51 23.13 6.73
C LYS A 609 -43.72 23.01 8.04
N GLU A 610 -43.91 21.95 8.82
CA GLU A 610 -43.16 21.70 10.05
C GLU A 610 -41.66 21.44 9.78
N THR A 611 -41.33 20.62 8.79
CA THR A 611 -39.93 20.35 8.37
C THR A 611 -39.23 21.62 7.92
N LEU A 612 -39.89 22.45 7.10
CA LEU A 612 -39.35 23.74 6.66
C LEU A 612 -39.16 24.71 7.84
N CYS A 613 -40.15 24.81 8.75
CA CYS A 613 -40.02 25.60 9.97
C CYS A 613 -38.87 25.11 10.86
N ARG A 614 -38.71 23.79 11.02
CA ARG A 614 -37.61 23.20 11.81
C ARG A 614 -36.25 23.49 11.17
N TRP A 615 -36.13 23.31 9.85
CA TRP A 615 -34.90 23.56 9.10
C TRP A 615 -34.45 25.03 9.22
N ILE A 616 -35.32 26.01 8.95
CA ILE A 616 -34.98 27.44 9.06
C ILE A 616 -34.61 27.80 10.52
N LEU A 617 -35.35 27.27 11.51
CA LEU A 617 -35.01 27.45 12.93
C LEU A 617 -33.65 26.83 13.29
N SER A 618 -33.29 25.68 12.73
CA SER A 618 -31.99 25.04 12.92
C SER A 618 -30.88 25.84 12.26
N VAL A 619 -31.06 26.30 11.02
CA VAL A 619 -30.09 27.15 10.33
C VAL A 619 -29.83 28.42 11.14
N LYS A 620 -30.88 29.18 11.51
CA LYS A 620 -30.75 30.37 12.37
C LYS A 620 -30.02 30.10 13.70
N LYS A 621 -30.24 28.93 14.31
CA LYS A 621 -29.63 28.55 15.60
C LYS A 621 -28.12 28.30 15.52
N ASN A 622 -27.59 27.95 14.33
CA ASN A 622 -26.17 27.64 14.14
C ASN A 622 -25.36 28.79 13.51
N TYR A 623 -25.99 29.94 13.27
CA TYR A 623 -25.25 31.20 13.09
C TYR A 623 -24.72 31.70 14.43
N ARG A 624 -23.43 32.07 14.46
CA ARG A 624 -22.78 32.57 15.67
C ARG A 624 -23.11 34.05 15.92
N SER A 625 -22.96 34.49 17.16
CA SER A 625 -23.08 35.90 17.55
C SER A 625 -21.78 36.66 17.24
N VAL A 626 -21.43 36.75 15.96
CA VAL A 626 -20.34 37.59 15.43
C VAL A 626 -20.91 38.91 14.87
N CYS A 627 -20.06 39.90 14.63
CA CYS A 627 -20.48 41.29 14.35
C CYS A 627 -21.22 41.44 13.02
N TYR A 628 -20.80 40.73 11.97
CA TYR A 628 -21.36 40.81 10.62
C TYR A 628 -21.87 39.46 10.10
N HIS A 629 -21.02 38.44 10.02
CA HIS A 629 -21.30 37.12 9.43
C HIS A 629 -22.21 36.24 10.31
N ASN A 630 -23.40 36.74 10.59
CA ASN A 630 -24.42 36.16 11.46
C ASN A 630 -25.75 36.00 10.71
N TRP A 631 -26.79 35.52 11.40
CA TRP A 631 -28.11 35.25 10.78
C TRP A 631 -28.68 36.44 9.99
N ARG A 632 -28.44 37.69 10.39
CA ARG A 632 -28.96 38.88 9.68
C ARG A 632 -28.27 39.11 8.35
N HIS A 633 -26.97 38.79 8.23
CA HIS A 633 -26.29 38.78 6.94
C HIS A 633 -26.90 37.72 6.02
N ALA A 634 -26.87 36.43 6.40
CA ALA A 634 -27.41 35.34 5.58
C ALA A 634 -28.91 35.51 5.22
N PHE A 635 -29.71 36.10 6.10
CA PHE A 635 -31.09 36.49 5.81
C PHE A 635 -31.20 37.59 4.75
N ASN A 636 -30.37 38.64 4.81
CA ASN A 636 -30.31 39.69 3.79
C ASN A 636 -29.81 39.15 2.43
N VAL A 637 -28.83 38.23 2.44
CA VAL A 637 -28.32 37.56 1.24
C VAL A 637 -29.44 36.73 0.57
N ALA A 638 -30.20 35.96 1.34
CA ALA A 638 -31.38 35.25 0.85
C ALA A 638 -32.51 36.19 0.39
N GLN A 639 -32.69 37.34 1.04
CA GLN A 639 -33.64 38.39 0.61
C GLN A 639 -33.25 39.01 -0.73
N MET A 640 -31.96 39.29 -0.94
CA MET A 640 -31.43 39.79 -2.21
C MET A 640 -31.67 38.76 -3.33
N MET A 641 -31.31 37.49 -3.10
CA MET A 641 -31.54 36.40 -4.05
C MET A 641 -33.04 36.23 -4.37
N PHE A 642 -33.91 36.28 -3.36
CA PHE A 642 -35.37 36.28 -3.56
C PHE A 642 -35.86 37.46 -4.40
N THR A 643 -35.37 38.68 -4.14
CA THR A 643 -35.74 39.87 -4.91
C THR A 643 -35.30 39.74 -6.36
N ILE A 644 -34.07 39.29 -6.62
CA ILE A 644 -33.57 39.02 -7.98
C ILE A 644 -34.45 37.98 -8.68
N MET A 645 -34.84 36.90 -8.01
CA MET A 645 -35.73 35.87 -8.57
C MET A 645 -37.14 36.36 -8.89
N GLN A 646 -37.68 37.34 -8.15
CA GLN A 646 -39.05 37.85 -8.34
C GLN A 646 -39.11 39.08 -9.28
N SER A 647 -38.05 39.89 -9.33
CA SER A 647 -38.00 41.16 -10.07
C SER A 647 -37.31 41.07 -11.44
N THR A 648 -36.79 39.90 -11.83
CA THR A 648 -36.05 39.74 -13.10
C THR A 648 -36.53 38.52 -13.90
N THR A 649 -36.12 38.48 -15.17
CA THR A 649 -36.32 37.34 -16.07
C THR A 649 -35.53 36.06 -15.70
N ILE A 650 -34.70 36.06 -14.65
CA ILE A 650 -33.68 35.02 -14.40
C ILE A 650 -34.23 33.60 -14.20
N LEU A 651 -35.45 33.46 -13.66
CA LEU A 651 -36.15 32.17 -13.51
C LEU A 651 -36.58 31.54 -14.85
N GLN A 652 -36.36 32.20 -15.98
CA GLN A 652 -36.49 31.63 -17.32
C GLN A 652 -35.19 30.94 -17.78
N HIS A 653 -34.04 31.32 -17.19
CA HIS A 653 -32.72 30.82 -17.56
C HIS A 653 -32.18 29.75 -16.61
N VAL A 654 -32.55 29.77 -15.33
CA VAL A 654 -32.19 28.73 -14.35
C VAL A 654 -33.37 27.80 -14.04
N SER A 655 -33.10 26.52 -13.84
CA SER A 655 -34.12 25.53 -13.48
C SER A 655 -34.70 25.77 -12.09
N LYS A 656 -35.89 25.23 -11.80
CA LYS A 656 -36.47 25.27 -10.44
C LYS A 656 -35.69 24.42 -9.42
N VAL A 657 -34.75 23.58 -9.88
CA VAL A 657 -33.79 22.85 -9.03
C VAL A 657 -32.62 23.78 -8.70
N GLU A 658 -32.06 24.46 -9.70
CA GLU A 658 -30.99 25.46 -9.55
C GLU A 658 -31.42 26.64 -8.66
N ALA A 659 -32.60 27.21 -8.88
CA ALA A 659 -33.11 28.32 -8.08
C ALA A 659 -33.42 27.92 -6.62
N PHE A 660 -33.86 26.69 -6.37
CA PHE A 660 -34.10 26.18 -5.02
C PHE A 660 -32.77 25.92 -4.28
N ALA A 661 -31.79 25.33 -4.97
CA ALA A 661 -30.44 25.12 -4.44
C ALA A 661 -29.75 26.46 -4.10
N LEU A 662 -29.87 27.48 -4.96
CA LEU A 662 -29.37 28.83 -4.69
C LEU A 662 -29.99 29.43 -3.42
N LEU A 663 -31.32 29.41 -3.26
CA LEU A 663 -31.95 29.98 -2.07
C LEU A 663 -31.55 29.24 -0.78
N ILE A 664 -31.33 27.92 -0.84
CA ILE A 664 -30.78 27.15 0.28
C ILE A 664 -29.32 27.56 0.56
N ALA A 665 -28.48 27.69 -0.47
CA ALA A 665 -27.09 28.12 -0.35
C ALA A 665 -26.98 29.50 0.33
N CYS A 666 -27.79 30.48 -0.08
CA CYS A 666 -27.84 31.81 0.55
C CYS A 666 -28.08 31.74 2.07
N PHE A 667 -28.99 30.88 2.54
CA PHE A 667 -29.24 30.69 3.97
C PHE A 667 -28.13 29.90 4.70
N CYS A 668 -27.25 29.19 3.98
CA CYS A 668 -26.29 28.24 4.55
C CYS A 668 -24.82 28.66 4.42
N HIS A 669 -24.48 29.62 3.56
CA HIS A 669 -23.10 29.88 3.14
C HIS A 669 -22.12 30.29 4.25
N ASP A 670 -22.61 30.82 5.38
CA ASP A 670 -21.82 31.30 6.53
C ASP A 670 -22.09 30.46 7.82
N LEU A 671 -22.63 29.25 7.70
CA LEU A 671 -23.02 28.44 8.86
C LEU A 671 -21.83 28.09 9.78
N ASP A 672 -21.96 28.39 11.09
CA ASP A 672 -20.87 28.28 12.08
C ASP A 672 -19.70 29.28 11.88
N HIS A 673 -19.82 30.32 11.02
CA HIS A 673 -18.75 31.32 10.79
C HIS A 673 -18.26 32.00 12.08
N ARG A 674 -16.94 32.16 12.19
CA ARG A 674 -16.23 32.37 13.47
C ARG A 674 -15.61 33.76 13.64
N GLY A 675 -15.74 34.62 12.63
CA GLY A 675 -15.00 35.89 12.58
C GLY A 675 -13.51 35.68 12.28
N THR A 676 -13.18 34.65 11.50
CA THR A 676 -11.81 34.27 11.11
C THR A 676 -11.73 34.00 9.61
N SER A 677 -10.63 34.39 8.97
CA SER A 677 -10.41 34.17 7.54
C SER A 677 -9.74 32.82 7.27
N ASN A 678 -9.89 32.30 6.04
CA ASN A 678 -9.14 31.12 5.56
C ASN A 678 -7.63 31.23 5.82
N SER A 679 -7.04 32.40 5.58
CA SER A 679 -5.62 32.68 5.89
C SER A 679 -5.28 32.56 7.38
N PHE A 680 -6.17 32.98 8.28
CA PHE A 680 -5.96 32.89 9.72
C PHE A 680 -6.09 31.45 10.23
N GLU A 681 -7.04 30.66 9.70
CA GLU A 681 -7.20 29.24 10.05
C GLU A 681 -5.97 28.41 9.61
N LEU A 682 -5.43 28.71 8.42
CA LEU A 682 -4.18 28.14 7.92
C LEU A 682 -2.98 28.52 8.79
N GLU A 683 -2.78 29.81 9.10
CA GLU A 683 -1.67 30.26 9.96
C GLU A 683 -1.78 29.75 11.40
N CYS A 684 -3.00 29.54 11.92
CA CYS A 684 -3.23 28.91 13.22
C CYS A 684 -3.06 27.37 13.20
N ASN A 685 -2.78 26.76 12.04
CA ASN A 685 -2.67 25.30 11.85
C ASN A 685 -3.91 24.56 12.41
N SER A 686 -5.09 25.11 12.17
CA SER A 686 -6.33 24.70 12.83
C SER A 686 -6.81 23.31 12.37
N PRO A 687 -7.68 22.62 13.15
CA PRO A 687 -8.23 21.34 12.73
C PRO A 687 -8.99 21.41 11.39
N LEU A 688 -9.62 22.56 11.07
CA LEU A 688 -10.30 22.75 9.78
C LEU A 688 -9.30 22.85 8.64
N ALA A 689 -8.21 23.61 8.82
CA ALA A 689 -7.12 23.73 7.85
C ALA A 689 -6.35 22.41 7.58
N LYS A 690 -6.50 21.41 8.46
CA LYS A 690 -5.98 20.03 8.26
C LYS A 690 -6.95 19.09 7.54
N ILE A 691 -8.23 19.46 7.48
CA ILE A 691 -9.29 18.70 6.82
C ILE A 691 -9.53 19.24 5.40
N TYR A 692 -9.48 20.56 5.23
CA TYR A 692 -9.75 21.28 3.98
C TYR A 692 -8.52 22.08 3.52
N GLY A 693 -7.91 21.69 2.40
CA GLY A 693 -6.67 22.31 1.88
C GLY A 693 -6.86 23.62 1.10
N THR A 694 -8.09 23.94 0.68
CA THR A 694 -8.49 25.18 0.00
C THR A 694 -9.88 25.58 0.50
N SER A 695 -10.23 26.87 0.47
CA SER A 695 -11.57 27.38 0.85
C SER A 695 -12.14 26.71 2.11
N THR A 696 -11.31 26.78 3.18
CA THR A 696 -11.42 25.98 4.39
C THR A 696 -12.71 26.24 5.17
N MET A 697 -13.15 27.50 5.22
CA MET A 697 -14.39 27.90 5.89
C MET A 697 -15.61 27.56 5.03
N GLU A 698 -15.55 27.78 3.73
CA GLU A 698 -16.67 27.57 2.79
C GLU A 698 -17.03 26.08 2.67
N HIS A 699 -16.05 25.19 2.62
CA HIS A 699 -16.31 23.74 2.70
C HIS A 699 -16.87 23.31 4.07
N HIS A 700 -16.40 23.93 5.17
CA HIS A 700 -16.98 23.71 6.51
C HIS A 700 -18.44 24.18 6.57
N HIS A 701 -18.78 25.36 6.00
CA HIS A 701 -20.14 25.88 5.91
C HIS A 701 -21.07 24.92 5.12
N PHE A 702 -20.59 24.41 3.98
CA PHE A 702 -21.33 23.41 3.20
C PHE A 702 -21.55 22.10 3.98
N ASP A 703 -20.51 21.50 4.55
CA ASP A 703 -20.62 20.23 5.30
C ASP A 703 -21.49 20.39 6.57
N TYR A 704 -21.46 21.57 7.22
CA TYR A 704 -22.35 21.90 8.33
C TYR A 704 -23.82 22.02 7.88
N SER A 705 -24.06 22.57 6.69
CA SER A 705 -25.41 22.60 6.08
C SER A 705 -25.92 21.18 5.79
N LEU A 706 -25.05 20.27 5.36
CA LEU A 706 -25.38 18.87 5.11
C LEU A 706 -25.66 18.10 6.41
N MET A 707 -24.95 18.40 7.51
CA MET A 707 -25.29 17.89 8.85
C MET A 707 -26.71 18.32 9.27
N ILE A 708 -27.05 19.60 9.08
CA ILE A 708 -28.40 20.11 9.41
C ILE A 708 -29.47 19.45 8.51
N LEU A 709 -29.21 19.26 7.23
CA LEU A 709 -30.13 18.58 6.30
C LEU A 709 -30.34 17.10 6.64
N ASN A 710 -29.31 16.40 7.13
CA ASN A 710 -29.40 15.00 7.54
C ASN A 710 -30.01 14.79 8.94
N SER A 711 -30.08 15.84 9.77
CA SER A 711 -30.74 15.81 11.08
C SER A 711 -32.24 15.47 10.98
N GLU A 712 -32.76 14.64 11.90
CA GLU A 712 -34.17 14.19 11.90
C GLU A 712 -35.17 15.33 11.68
N ASN A 713 -36.14 15.15 10.79
CA ASN A 713 -37.19 16.12 10.48
C ASN A 713 -36.70 17.55 10.13
N ASN A 714 -35.44 17.72 9.71
CA ASN A 714 -34.92 18.94 9.08
C ASN A 714 -34.72 18.76 7.56
N ASN A 715 -34.78 17.54 7.04
CA ASN A 715 -34.50 17.24 5.64
C ASN A 715 -35.58 17.78 4.68
N ILE A 716 -35.40 19.00 4.20
CA ILE A 716 -36.27 19.62 3.17
C ILE A 716 -36.13 18.99 1.77
N LEU A 717 -35.15 18.09 1.57
CA LEU A 717 -34.90 17.37 0.32
C LEU A 717 -35.41 15.92 0.34
N ALA A 718 -36.12 15.51 1.40
CA ALA A 718 -36.57 14.12 1.61
C ALA A 718 -37.54 13.61 0.53
N ALA A 719 -38.33 14.50 -0.09
CA ALA A 719 -39.30 14.16 -1.14
C ALA A 719 -38.81 14.43 -2.57
N ALA A 720 -37.56 14.88 -2.74
CA ALA A 720 -36.89 14.95 -4.04
C ALA A 720 -36.33 13.56 -4.42
N ASN A 721 -36.18 13.27 -5.71
CA ASN A 721 -35.56 12.01 -6.15
C ASN A 721 -34.02 12.05 -6.05
N ASP A 722 -33.35 10.90 -6.17
CA ASP A 722 -31.90 10.78 -5.94
C ASP A 722 -31.03 11.44 -7.03
N SER A 723 -31.61 11.80 -8.18
CA SER A 723 -30.94 12.66 -9.17
C SER A 723 -31.09 14.13 -8.79
N GLU A 724 -32.32 14.60 -8.53
CA GLU A 724 -32.61 15.96 -8.05
C GLU A 724 -31.79 16.29 -6.78
N ARG A 725 -31.70 15.35 -5.82
CA ARG A 725 -30.98 15.59 -4.56
C ARG A 725 -29.47 15.72 -4.76
N ARG A 726 -28.87 14.94 -5.66
CA ARG A 726 -27.44 15.07 -6.03
C ARG A 726 -27.18 16.37 -6.80
N GLU A 727 -28.09 16.75 -7.70
CA GLU A 727 -28.04 18.01 -8.43
C GLU A 727 -28.09 19.21 -7.46
N ILE A 728 -29.06 19.24 -6.53
CA ILE A 728 -29.19 20.28 -5.50
C ILE A 728 -27.93 20.39 -4.65
N LEU A 729 -27.41 19.27 -4.15
CA LEU A 729 -26.21 19.27 -3.28
C LEU A 729 -24.95 19.74 -4.03
N ASN A 730 -24.76 19.34 -5.29
CA ASN A 730 -23.64 19.82 -6.12
C ASN A 730 -23.75 21.33 -6.41
N ILE A 731 -24.96 21.83 -6.67
CA ILE A 731 -25.19 23.26 -6.89
C ILE A 731 -24.99 24.06 -5.59
N MET A 732 -25.40 23.51 -4.44
CA MET A 732 -25.13 24.12 -3.13
C MET A 732 -23.63 24.13 -2.81
N GLU A 733 -22.90 23.04 -3.07
CA GLU A 733 -21.45 22.97 -2.82
C GLU A 733 -20.70 23.99 -3.68
N HIS A 734 -21.00 24.06 -4.99
CA HIS A 734 -20.41 25.08 -5.86
C HIS A 734 -20.80 26.51 -5.46
N ALA A 735 -22.07 26.78 -5.17
CA ALA A 735 -22.51 28.12 -4.81
C ALA A 735 -21.88 28.61 -3.49
N VAL A 736 -21.80 27.76 -2.46
CA VAL A 736 -21.16 28.12 -1.17
C VAL A 736 -19.65 28.27 -1.34
N VAL A 737 -18.97 27.41 -2.10
CA VAL A 737 -17.52 27.56 -2.31
C VAL A 737 -17.19 28.79 -3.17
N SER A 738 -18.07 29.22 -4.08
CA SER A 738 -17.92 30.47 -4.84
C SER A 738 -18.23 31.76 -4.05
N THR A 739 -18.50 31.72 -2.74
CA THR A 739 -18.40 32.93 -1.89
C THR A 739 -16.96 33.23 -1.45
N ASP A 740 -16.01 32.29 -1.58
CA ASP A 740 -14.59 32.60 -1.42
C ASP A 740 -14.17 33.64 -2.47
N LEU A 741 -13.83 34.84 -2.02
CA LEU A 741 -13.47 35.95 -2.90
C LEU A 741 -12.27 35.63 -3.81
N ALA A 742 -11.37 34.74 -3.39
CA ALA A 742 -10.24 34.29 -4.22
C ALA A 742 -10.72 33.41 -5.40
N LEU A 743 -11.73 32.57 -5.19
CA LEU A 743 -12.37 31.81 -6.28
C LEU A 743 -13.25 32.70 -7.14
N HIS A 744 -14.03 33.61 -6.53
CA HIS A 744 -14.85 34.58 -7.25
C HIS A 744 -14.02 35.36 -8.27
N LEU A 745 -12.87 35.92 -7.90
CA LEU A 745 -12.04 36.71 -8.82
C LEU A 745 -11.62 35.91 -10.07
N LYS A 746 -11.32 34.61 -9.91
CA LYS A 746 -10.97 33.69 -11.00
C LYS A 746 -12.16 33.35 -11.89
N GLU A 747 -13.33 33.11 -11.31
CA GLU A 747 -14.56 32.83 -12.08
C GLU A 747 -15.09 34.10 -12.78
N ARG A 748 -15.09 35.24 -12.09
CA ARG A 748 -15.50 36.56 -12.59
C ARG A 748 -14.80 36.94 -13.89
N ASP A 749 -13.48 36.75 -13.97
CA ASP A 749 -12.72 37.16 -15.15
C ASP A 749 -13.08 36.32 -16.39
N GLN A 750 -13.47 35.05 -16.21
CA GLN A 750 -14.04 34.21 -17.27
C GLN A 750 -15.44 34.69 -17.68
N PHE A 751 -16.28 35.09 -16.72
CA PHE A 751 -17.62 35.63 -16.98
C PHE A 751 -17.57 36.96 -17.76
N LEU A 752 -16.67 37.86 -17.34
CA LEU A 752 -16.38 39.12 -18.04
C LEU A 752 -15.86 38.87 -19.46
N GLN A 753 -15.04 37.83 -19.67
CA GLN A 753 -14.59 37.46 -21.02
C GLN A 753 -15.76 37.02 -21.90
N LEU A 754 -16.63 36.12 -21.42
CA LEU A 754 -17.79 35.60 -22.16
C LEU A 754 -18.83 36.68 -22.52
N LEU A 755 -19.02 37.68 -21.64
CA LEU A 755 -19.85 38.84 -21.92
C LEU A 755 -19.22 39.74 -23.00
N ARG A 756 -17.92 40.03 -22.90
CA ARG A 756 -17.19 40.86 -23.87
C ARG A 756 -17.13 40.23 -25.27
N SER A 757 -16.99 38.90 -25.36
CA SER A 757 -17.06 38.15 -26.63
C SER A 757 -18.50 37.94 -27.12
N ARG A 758 -19.52 38.23 -26.32
CA ARG A 758 -20.95 37.94 -26.57
C ARG A 758 -21.22 36.45 -26.83
N THR A 759 -20.47 35.56 -26.19
CA THR A 759 -20.61 34.10 -26.31
C THR A 759 -21.28 33.44 -25.11
N LEU A 760 -21.85 34.23 -24.19
CA LEU A 760 -22.57 33.72 -23.02
C LEU A 760 -23.91 33.08 -23.43
N ASP A 761 -23.91 31.74 -23.47
CA ASP A 761 -25.07 30.91 -23.84
C ASP A 761 -25.59 30.13 -22.63
N LEU A 762 -26.70 30.58 -22.05
CA LEU A 762 -27.29 29.98 -20.84
C LEU A 762 -28.02 28.64 -21.09
N THR A 763 -28.06 28.12 -22.33
CA THR A 763 -28.45 26.72 -22.55
C THR A 763 -27.39 25.74 -22.03
N GLN A 764 -26.12 26.17 -22.01
CA GLN A 764 -24.98 25.36 -21.56
C GLN A 764 -24.86 25.36 -20.03
N TYR A 765 -24.54 24.18 -19.46
CA TYR A 765 -24.46 24.02 -18.01
C TYR A 765 -23.33 24.84 -17.38
N GLU A 766 -22.13 24.88 -17.96
CA GLU A 766 -21.00 25.64 -17.38
C GLU A 766 -21.26 27.16 -17.40
N HIS A 767 -21.94 27.70 -18.41
CA HIS A 767 -22.35 29.11 -18.43
C HIS A 767 -23.40 29.42 -17.35
N ARG A 768 -24.37 28.53 -17.10
CA ARG A 768 -25.31 28.69 -15.97
C ARG A 768 -24.61 28.54 -14.63
N LYS A 769 -23.73 27.55 -14.48
CA LYS A 769 -22.90 27.35 -13.29
C LYS A 769 -22.12 28.61 -12.94
N LEU A 770 -21.50 29.24 -13.93
CA LEU A 770 -20.79 30.50 -13.77
C LEU A 770 -21.73 31.66 -13.38
N LEU A 771 -22.90 31.77 -14.03
CA LEU A 771 -23.93 32.73 -13.63
C LEU A 771 -24.40 32.50 -12.18
N ARG A 772 -24.60 31.25 -11.73
CA ARG A 772 -25.00 30.92 -10.35
C ARG A 772 -23.97 31.39 -9.32
N ALA A 773 -22.68 31.20 -9.59
CA ALA A 773 -21.59 31.73 -8.74
C ALA A 773 -21.63 33.27 -8.69
N MET A 774 -21.71 33.93 -9.85
CA MET A 774 -21.78 35.39 -9.94
C MET A 774 -23.00 36.00 -9.23
N LEU A 775 -24.16 35.33 -9.30
CA LEU A 775 -25.36 35.71 -8.55
C LEU A 775 -25.19 35.54 -7.04
N MET A 776 -24.51 34.48 -6.61
CA MET A 776 -24.24 34.22 -5.19
C MET A 776 -23.38 35.34 -4.60
N THR A 777 -22.27 35.72 -5.27
CA THR A 777 -21.44 36.86 -4.84
C THR A 777 -22.20 38.20 -4.90
N VAL A 778 -23.09 38.41 -5.89
CA VAL A 778 -23.96 39.61 -5.95
C VAL A 778 -24.95 39.67 -4.78
N CYS A 779 -25.40 38.54 -4.26
CA CYS A 779 -26.30 38.51 -3.11
C CYS A 779 -25.54 38.71 -1.79
N ASP A 780 -24.39 38.06 -1.63
CA ASP A 780 -23.46 38.23 -0.52
C ASP A 780 -23.01 39.69 -0.36
N LEU A 781 -22.41 40.25 -1.41
CA LEU A 781 -21.99 41.65 -1.45
C LEU A 781 -23.17 42.64 -1.59
N GLY A 782 -24.42 42.16 -1.51
CA GLY A 782 -25.65 42.95 -1.67
C GLY A 782 -25.83 44.06 -0.65
N ALA A 783 -25.09 44.02 0.48
CA ALA A 783 -25.05 45.13 1.44
C ALA A 783 -24.54 46.45 0.83
N ILE A 784 -23.65 46.39 -0.19
CA ILE A 784 -23.07 47.59 -0.82
C ILE A 784 -24.07 48.36 -1.69
N THR A 785 -25.16 47.71 -2.10
CA THR A 785 -26.22 48.29 -2.94
C THR A 785 -27.37 48.88 -2.12
N LYS A 786 -27.32 48.79 -0.79
CA LYS A 786 -28.36 49.31 0.10
C LYS A 786 -28.26 50.84 0.23
N PRO A 787 -29.36 51.55 0.53
CA PRO A 787 -29.32 52.97 0.88
C PRO A 787 -28.19 53.35 1.86
N TRP A 788 -27.59 54.53 1.67
CA TRP A 788 -26.38 54.99 2.37
C TRP A 788 -26.37 54.72 3.90
N HIS A 789 -27.46 55.06 4.61
CA HIS A 789 -27.55 54.87 6.06
C HIS A 789 -27.46 53.39 6.51
N ILE A 790 -27.87 52.45 5.65
CA ILE A 790 -27.74 51.00 5.87
C ILE A 790 -26.32 50.56 5.51
N GLN A 791 -25.81 50.98 4.34
CA GLN A 791 -24.48 50.59 3.88
C GLN A 791 -23.38 51.07 4.83
N TYR A 792 -23.46 52.32 5.31
CA TYR A 792 -22.53 52.89 6.29
C TYR A 792 -22.58 52.13 7.62
N ARG A 793 -23.78 51.80 8.12
CA ARG A 793 -23.99 50.99 9.33
C ARG A 793 -23.38 49.59 9.18
N VAL A 794 -23.54 48.94 8.02
CA VAL A 794 -22.98 47.62 7.75
C VAL A 794 -21.46 47.67 7.61
N ALA A 795 -20.90 48.67 6.92
CA ALA A 795 -19.45 48.84 6.79
C ALA A 795 -18.75 49.01 8.16
N GLN A 796 -19.43 49.62 9.14
CA GLN A 796 -18.93 49.68 10.53
C GLN A 796 -18.91 48.31 11.21
N LEU A 797 -19.92 47.45 10.99
CA LEU A 797 -19.98 46.09 11.56
C LEU A 797 -18.88 45.19 10.96
N VAL A 798 -18.68 45.25 9.63
CA VAL A 798 -17.60 44.55 8.92
C VAL A 798 -16.23 45.00 9.44
N ALA A 799 -16.02 46.31 9.61
CA ALA A 799 -14.76 46.84 10.14
C ALA A 799 -14.50 46.37 11.58
N GLU A 800 -15.51 46.36 12.46
CA GLU A 800 -15.32 45.90 13.84
C GLU A 800 -15.02 44.38 13.93
N GLU A 801 -15.54 43.56 13.01
CA GLU A 801 -15.16 42.15 12.92
C GLU A 801 -13.71 41.99 12.45
N PHE A 802 -13.28 42.72 11.42
CA PHE A 802 -11.89 42.73 10.95
C PHE A 802 -10.90 43.25 12.00
N PHE A 803 -11.27 44.24 12.80
CA PHE A 803 -10.48 44.68 13.95
C PHE A 803 -10.37 43.60 15.03
N THR A 804 -11.46 42.88 15.31
CA THR A 804 -11.48 41.77 16.26
C THR A 804 -10.60 40.61 15.78
N LEU A 805 -10.60 40.31 14.47
CA LEU A 805 -9.70 39.35 13.84
C LEU A 805 -8.22 39.79 13.93
N GLY A 806 -7.94 41.08 13.71
CA GLY A 806 -6.59 41.63 13.84
C GLY A 806 -6.01 41.52 15.25
N ASP A 807 -6.83 41.74 16.28
CA ASP A 807 -6.41 41.52 17.67
C ASP A 807 -6.26 40.03 17.99
N MET A 808 -7.11 39.15 17.46
CA MET A 808 -6.91 37.70 17.57
C MET A 808 -5.59 37.25 16.93
N ALA A 809 -5.21 37.80 15.77
CA ALA A 809 -3.93 37.53 15.11
C ALA A 809 -2.75 38.09 15.92
N ARG A 810 -2.87 39.32 16.43
CA ARG A 810 -1.88 39.96 17.30
C ARG A 810 -1.60 39.13 18.57
N HIS A 811 -2.64 38.56 19.18
CA HIS A 811 -2.51 37.74 20.40
C HIS A 811 -2.08 36.28 20.17
N LYS A 812 -2.53 35.62 19.08
CA LYS A 812 -2.20 34.20 18.84
C LYS A 812 -0.92 33.97 18.03
N LEU A 813 -0.63 34.87 17.10
CA LEU A 813 0.43 34.70 16.09
C LEU A 813 1.60 35.67 16.29
N ASN A 814 1.50 36.60 17.26
CA ASN A 814 2.49 37.66 17.55
C ASN A 814 2.84 38.55 16.34
N LYS A 815 2.02 38.56 15.29
CA LYS A 815 2.16 39.41 14.11
C LYS A 815 1.46 40.76 14.34
N GLN A 816 1.98 41.83 13.75
CA GLN A 816 1.21 43.09 13.67
C GLN A 816 0.14 42.97 12.57
N PRO A 817 -1.11 43.37 12.83
CA PRO A 817 -2.17 43.36 11.82
C PRO A 817 -1.86 44.34 10.67
N THR A 818 -2.34 44.00 9.48
CA THR A 818 -2.38 44.94 8.35
C THR A 818 -3.33 46.10 8.65
N ALA A 819 -3.25 47.20 7.89
CA ALA A 819 -4.13 48.36 8.10
C ALA A 819 -5.63 48.04 8.00
N MET A 820 -6.01 46.94 7.34
CA MET A 820 -7.39 46.43 7.28
C MET A 820 -7.91 45.87 8.61
N LEU A 821 -7.00 45.37 9.45
CA LEU A 821 -7.32 44.64 10.67
C LEU A 821 -6.89 45.40 11.94
N ASP A 822 -6.33 46.60 11.81
CA ASP A 822 -5.79 47.39 12.93
C ASP A 822 -6.79 48.47 13.37
N ARG A 823 -7.44 48.28 14.54
CA ARG A 823 -8.42 49.22 15.12
C ARG A 823 -7.93 50.67 15.23
N ASN A 824 -6.62 50.87 15.25
CA ASN A 824 -5.96 52.17 15.35
C ASN A 824 -5.90 52.93 14.01
N LYS A 825 -6.40 52.34 12.91
CA LYS A 825 -6.39 52.91 11.54
C LYS A 825 -7.80 53.07 10.96
N ARG A 826 -8.78 53.29 11.84
CA ARG A 826 -10.22 53.39 11.52
C ARG A 826 -10.52 54.54 10.55
N GLU A 827 -9.68 55.58 10.55
CA GLU A 827 -9.72 56.73 9.65
C GLU A 827 -9.41 56.38 8.18
N LEU A 828 -8.72 55.26 7.91
CA LEU A 828 -8.49 54.79 6.54
C LEU A 828 -9.70 54.07 5.94
N LEU A 829 -10.73 53.75 6.73
CA LEU A 829 -11.91 52.98 6.29
C LEU A 829 -12.57 53.54 5.01
N PRO A 830 -12.79 54.86 4.82
CA PRO A 830 -13.35 55.40 3.58
C PRO A 830 -12.50 55.06 2.34
N LYS A 831 -11.17 55.24 2.45
CA LYS A 831 -10.21 54.94 1.36
C LYS A 831 -10.10 53.45 1.06
N MET A 832 -10.44 52.60 2.03
CA MET A 832 -10.53 51.15 1.85
C MET A 832 -11.85 50.72 1.21
N GLN A 833 -12.98 51.32 1.63
CA GLN A 833 -14.29 51.06 1.04
C GLN A 833 -14.33 51.45 -0.45
N ILE A 834 -13.80 52.62 -0.83
CA ILE A 834 -13.66 53.02 -2.25
C ILE A 834 -12.91 51.96 -3.05
N LYS A 835 -11.73 51.53 -2.59
CA LYS A 835 -10.92 50.49 -3.26
C LYS A 835 -11.66 49.15 -3.39
N PHE A 836 -12.44 48.76 -2.38
CA PHE A 836 -13.24 47.54 -2.44
C PHE A 836 -14.40 47.67 -3.44
N ILE A 837 -15.09 48.81 -3.43
CA ILE A 837 -16.18 49.11 -4.36
C ILE A 837 -15.67 49.09 -5.81
N ASP A 838 -14.57 49.78 -6.09
CA ASP A 838 -14.04 49.92 -7.46
C ASP A 838 -13.47 48.61 -8.03
N ASN A 839 -12.74 47.82 -7.24
CA ASN A 839 -12.03 46.63 -7.74
C ASN A 839 -12.84 45.34 -7.67
N VAL A 840 -13.84 45.26 -6.78
CA VAL A 840 -14.66 44.05 -6.57
C VAL A 840 -16.11 44.31 -6.99
N CYS A 841 -16.77 45.31 -6.42
CA CYS A 841 -18.22 45.47 -6.54
C CYS A 841 -18.65 46.01 -7.91
N ILE A 842 -18.11 47.16 -8.35
CA ILE A 842 -18.52 47.82 -9.60
C ILE A 842 -18.40 46.87 -10.81
N PRO A 843 -17.29 46.14 -11.02
CA PRO A 843 -17.15 45.25 -12.19
C PRO A 843 -18.23 44.18 -12.28
N ILE A 844 -18.67 43.60 -11.16
CA ILE A 844 -19.69 42.55 -11.18
C ILE A 844 -21.11 43.11 -11.32
N TYR A 845 -21.43 44.22 -10.64
CA TYR A 845 -22.74 44.87 -10.81
C TYR A 845 -22.91 45.48 -12.21
N GLU A 846 -21.85 45.97 -12.84
CA GLU A 846 -21.84 46.44 -14.23
C GLU A 846 -22.14 45.27 -15.18
N ALA A 847 -21.35 44.19 -15.09
CA ALA A 847 -21.48 43.01 -15.94
C ALA A 847 -22.85 42.29 -15.84
N ILE A 848 -23.43 42.23 -14.64
CA ILE A 848 -24.78 41.66 -14.44
C ILE A 848 -25.88 42.63 -14.91
N THR A 849 -25.67 43.96 -14.82
CA THR A 849 -26.61 44.95 -15.39
C THR A 849 -26.61 44.94 -16.91
N ASP A 850 -25.46 44.71 -17.57
CA ASP A 850 -25.35 44.62 -19.03
C ASP A 850 -26.16 43.45 -19.62
N TYR A 851 -26.41 42.39 -18.84
CA TYR A 851 -27.23 41.24 -19.25
C TYR A 851 -28.66 41.25 -18.69
N PHE A 852 -28.86 41.77 -17.47
CA PHE A 852 -30.16 41.92 -16.81
C PHE A 852 -30.40 43.40 -16.45
N PRO A 853 -30.93 44.23 -17.39
CA PRO A 853 -31.17 45.65 -17.17
C PRO A 853 -32.09 45.96 -15.98
N GLU A 854 -32.94 45.01 -15.57
CA GLU A 854 -33.76 45.10 -14.35
C GLU A 854 -32.92 45.37 -13.08
N LEU A 855 -31.65 44.93 -13.06
CA LEU A 855 -30.74 45.07 -11.93
C LEU A 855 -29.91 46.37 -11.91
N HIS A 856 -30.12 47.27 -12.88
CA HIS A 856 -29.41 48.56 -12.97
C HIS A 856 -29.47 49.40 -11.69
N GLN A 857 -30.54 49.25 -10.88
CA GLN A 857 -30.65 49.94 -9.59
C GLN A 857 -29.54 49.55 -8.60
N LEU A 858 -29.06 48.30 -8.64
CA LEU A 858 -27.97 47.82 -7.78
C LEU A 858 -26.66 48.52 -8.14
N TYR A 859 -26.27 48.44 -9.41
CA TYR A 859 -25.10 49.13 -9.97
C TYR A 859 -25.12 50.65 -9.70
N LYS A 860 -26.26 51.31 -9.92
CA LYS A 860 -26.42 52.74 -9.65
C LYS A 860 -26.19 53.04 -8.16
N ARG A 861 -26.85 52.32 -7.23
CA ARG A 861 -26.69 52.54 -5.79
C ARG A 861 -25.25 52.27 -5.33
N THR A 862 -24.56 51.29 -5.88
CA THR A 862 -23.12 51.05 -5.63
C THR A 862 -22.27 52.26 -6.03
N LYS A 863 -22.51 52.85 -7.21
CA LYS A 863 -21.79 54.07 -7.65
C LYS A 863 -22.17 55.31 -6.84
N ASP A 864 -23.43 55.44 -6.42
CA ASP A 864 -23.87 56.55 -5.55
C ASP A 864 -23.26 56.42 -4.13
N ASN A 865 -23.22 55.22 -3.54
CA ASN A 865 -22.52 54.97 -2.26
C ASN A 865 -21.00 55.20 -2.35
N CYS A 866 -20.36 54.91 -3.50
CA CYS A 866 -18.93 55.20 -3.68
C CYS A 866 -18.64 56.71 -3.57
N ARG A 867 -19.52 57.55 -4.12
CA ARG A 867 -19.41 59.02 -4.04
C ARG A 867 -19.54 59.53 -2.59
N GLU A 868 -20.42 58.94 -1.79
CA GLU A 868 -20.53 59.26 -0.36
C GLU A 868 -19.24 58.90 0.40
N TRP A 869 -18.63 57.74 0.13
CA TRP A 869 -17.30 57.40 0.68
C TRP A 869 -16.19 58.33 0.18
N GLU A 870 -16.20 58.76 -1.08
CA GLU A 870 -15.28 59.78 -1.58
C GLU A 870 -15.43 61.10 -0.83
N MET A 871 -16.67 61.54 -0.54
CA MET A 871 -16.92 62.77 0.22
C MET A 871 -16.40 62.66 1.65
N LEU A 872 -16.63 61.54 2.35
CA LEU A 872 -16.02 61.29 3.66
C LEU A 872 -14.49 61.26 3.62
N ALA A 873 -13.90 60.62 2.62
CA ALA A 873 -12.44 60.56 2.47
C ALA A 873 -11.82 61.95 2.27
N ARG A 874 -12.45 62.80 1.45
CA ARG A 874 -12.02 64.20 1.21
C ARG A 874 -12.21 65.07 2.44
N GLN A 875 -13.32 64.92 3.18
CA GLN A 875 -13.55 65.64 4.43
C GLN A 875 -12.43 65.36 5.44
N HIS A 876 -12.11 64.07 5.66
CA HIS A 876 -11.05 63.69 6.58
C HIS A 876 -9.66 64.19 6.14
N ASP A 877 -9.34 64.14 4.83
CA ASP A 877 -8.08 64.70 4.31
C ASP A 877 -7.98 66.23 4.49
N HIS A 878 -9.10 66.96 4.42
CA HIS A 878 -9.14 68.38 4.73
C HIS A 878 -9.01 68.66 6.24
N GLU A 879 -9.65 67.86 7.11
CA GLU A 879 -9.51 67.97 8.57
C GLU A 879 -8.06 67.75 9.01
N MET A 880 -7.45 66.64 8.59
CA MET A 880 -6.05 66.32 8.87
C MET A 880 -5.09 67.39 8.33
N SER A 881 -5.35 67.94 7.15
CA SER A 881 -4.56 69.07 6.60
C SER A 881 -4.65 70.32 7.47
N ASN A 882 -5.84 70.65 7.98
CA ASN A 882 -6.05 71.79 8.88
C ASN A 882 -5.42 71.57 10.26
N GLU A 883 -5.46 70.35 10.81
CA GLU A 883 -4.77 70.01 12.06
C GLU A 883 -3.25 70.14 11.93
N ILE A 884 -2.65 69.70 10.82
CA ILE A 884 -1.21 69.86 10.55
C ILE A 884 -0.84 71.35 10.45
N LEU A 885 -1.65 72.15 9.76
CA LEU A 885 -1.45 73.61 9.68
C LEU A 885 -1.56 74.28 11.06
N HIS A 886 -2.53 73.87 11.89
CA HIS A 886 -2.69 74.40 13.25
C HIS A 886 -1.63 73.92 14.24
N ALA A 887 -1.09 72.71 14.09
CA ALA A 887 0.02 72.21 14.88
C ALA A 887 1.28 73.05 14.59
N ASN A 888 1.61 73.23 13.31
CA ASN A 888 2.73 74.07 12.87
C ASN A 888 2.57 75.53 13.31
N SER A 889 1.34 76.06 13.38
CA SER A 889 1.08 77.41 13.90
C SER A 889 1.15 77.57 15.42
N ARG A 890 1.38 76.48 16.18
CA ARG A 890 1.56 76.47 17.64
C ARG A 890 3.00 76.15 18.07
N SER A 891 3.87 75.81 17.12
CA SER A 891 5.28 75.46 17.35
C SER A 891 6.26 76.50 16.78
N GLY A 892 5.80 77.72 16.52
CA GLY A 892 6.59 78.86 16.02
C GLY A 892 6.47 80.07 16.93
#